data_AF-A0A8D2GQE3-F1
#
_entry.id   AF-A0A8D2GQE3-F1
#
_cell.length_a   1.000
_cell.length_b   1.000
_cell.length_c   1.000
_cell.angle_alpha   90.00
_cell.angle_beta   90.00
_cell.angle_gamma   90.00
#
_symmetry.space_group_name_H-M   'P 1'
#
loop_
_entity.id
_entity.type
_entity.pdbx_description
1 polymer ?
#
loop_
_entity_poly.entity_id
_entity_poly.type
_entity_poly.pdbx_seq_one_letter_code
_entity_poly.pdbx_strand_id
1 'polypeptide(L)'
;MFDGYDSCSEDTSSSSSSEESEEEVAPLPSNLPIIKNNGQVYTYPDGKSGMATCEMCGMVGVRDAFYSKTKRFCSVSCSRSYSSNSKKASILARLQGKPPTKKAKVLQKQPLVAKLAAYAQYQATLQNQAKTKAAVSMEGFSWGNYINSNSFIAAPVTCFKHAPMGTCWGDISENVRVEVPNTDCSLPTKVFWIAGIIKLAGYNALLRYEGFENDSGLDFWCNICGSDIHPVGWCAASGKPLVPPRTIQHKYTNWKAFLVKRLTGAKTLPPDFSQKVSESMQYPFKPCMRVEVVDKRHLCRTRVAVVESVIGGRLRLVYEESEDRTDDFWCHMHSPLIHHIGWSRSIGHRFKRSDITKKQDGHFDTPPHLFAKVKEVDQSGEWFKEGMKLEAIDPLNLSTICVATIRKVLADGFLMIGIDGSEAADGSDWFCYHATSPSIFPVGFCEINMIELTPPRGYTKLPFKWFDYLRETGSIAAPVKLFNKDVPNHGFRVGMKLEAVDLMEPRLICVATVTRIIHRLLRIHFDGWEEEYDQWVDCESPDLYPVGWCQLTGYQLQPPASQSSRESQSASSKQKKKAKSQQYKGHKKKRKMPVGKKPVSLSSLPMTGGVRRSFSGDEELTPPPYRALPAQTAPEAFPPPSTSREFRPSLKTVTTLQLKEELLDGEDYNFLQGASDQESNGSANFYIKQEP
;
A
#
# COMPACT_ATOMS: atom_id res chain seq x y z
N MET A 1 -58.93 14.87 -3.95
CA MET A 1 -59.86 15.82 -3.31
C MET A 1 -59.17 16.19 -1.99
N PHE A 2 -58.48 17.34 -1.87
CA PHE A 2 -59.02 18.72 -1.73
C PHE A 2 -60.05 18.76 -0.58
N ASP A 3 -59.97 19.54 0.52
CA ASP A 3 -59.08 20.63 1.02
C ASP A 3 -59.11 20.65 2.58
N GLY A 4 -58.45 21.51 3.39
CA GLY A 4 -57.49 22.62 3.19
C GLY A 4 -57.81 23.85 4.10
N TYR A 5 -56.81 24.69 4.43
CA TYR A 5 -56.89 25.95 5.25
C TYR A 5 -57.29 25.79 6.76
N ASP A 6 -56.90 26.64 7.75
CA ASP A 6 -55.75 27.57 7.91
C ASP A 6 -55.62 28.09 9.38
N SER A 7 -54.48 28.71 9.71
CA SER A 7 -54.24 29.84 10.63
C SER A 7 -54.62 29.87 12.14
N CYS A 8 -53.54 30.00 12.95
CA CYS A 8 -53.23 31.12 13.86
C CYS A 8 -53.62 31.18 15.37
N SER A 9 -52.64 31.74 16.10
CA SER A 9 -52.69 32.53 17.36
C SER A 9 -52.67 31.86 18.74
N GLU A 10 -51.51 32.05 19.40
CA GLU A 10 -51.33 32.76 20.68
C GLU A 10 -52.44 32.65 21.75
N ASP A 11 -52.14 32.02 22.89
CA ASP A 11 -51.61 32.74 24.07
C ASP A 11 -51.36 31.80 25.26
N THR A 12 -50.23 31.98 25.95
CA THR A 12 -49.92 31.28 27.21
C THR A 12 -49.95 32.25 28.37
N SER A 13 -50.80 32.03 29.38
CA SER A 13 -50.73 32.77 30.64
C SER A 13 -51.06 31.94 31.89
N SER A 14 -50.28 32.23 32.94
CA SER A 14 -50.55 32.02 34.38
C SER A 14 -50.64 30.60 34.99
N SER A 15 -49.51 30.21 35.58
CA SER A 15 -49.35 30.05 37.05
C SER A 15 -50.01 28.90 37.82
N SER A 16 -49.17 28.07 38.45
CA SER A 16 -49.30 27.75 39.88
C SER A 16 -47.91 27.52 40.50
N SER A 17 -47.68 28.11 41.66
CA SER A 17 -46.43 28.11 42.43
C SER A 17 -46.32 26.96 43.42
N SER A 18 -45.10 26.56 43.77
CA SER A 18 -44.73 26.00 45.08
C SER A 18 -43.22 26.10 45.28
N GLU A 19 -42.81 26.90 46.27
CA GLU A 19 -41.45 26.98 46.83
C GLU A 19 -41.31 25.85 47.89
N GLU A 20 -40.18 25.51 48.54
CA GLU A 20 -38.87 26.13 48.76
C GLU A 20 -37.80 25.01 48.88
N SER A 21 -36.50 25.33 48.71
CA SER A 21 -35.46 25.16 49.77
C SER A 21 -34.05 25.22 49.16
N GLU A 22 -33.26 26.22 49.56
CA GLU A 22 -31.86 26.39 49.14
C GLU A 22 -30.88 25.77 50.15
N GLU A 23 -29.76 25.21 49.67
CA GLU A 23 -28.54 25.01 50.50
C GLU A 23 -27.33 25.58 49.75
N GLU A 24 -26.66 26.57 50.35
CA GLU A 24 -25.41 27.14 49.85
C GLU A 24 -24.24 26.14 49.94
N VAL A 25 -23.37 26.14 48.93
CA VAL A 25 -22.07 25.45 48.98
C VAL A 25 -20.94 26.47 49.11
N ALA A 26 -20.29 26.48 50.28
CA ALA A 26 -19.15 27.36 50.58
C ALA A 26 -17.88 26.99 49.77
N PRO A 27 -17.02 27.97 49.39
CA PRO A 27 -15.85 27.74 48.53
C PRO A 27 -14.56 27.44 49.31
N LEU A 28 -13.93 26.27 49.06
CA LEU A 28 -12.61 25.87 49.58
C LEU A 28 -11.94 24.85 48.62
N PRO A 29 -10.60 24.68 48.64
CA PRO A 29 -9.57 25.73 48.55
C PRO A 29 -8.51 25.40 47.48
N SER A 30 -7.81 26.43 46.99
CA SER A 30 -6.70 26.26 46.05
C SER A 30 -5.44 25.70 46.72
N ASN A 31 -5.06 24.44 46.41
CA ASN A 31 -3.68 23.99 46.12
C ASN A 31 -3.60 22.45 45.99
N LEU A 32 -3.51 21.98 44.74
CA LEU A 32 -3.11 20.61 44.41
C LEU A 32 -1.77 20.67 43.64
N PRO A 33 -0.87 19.69 43.79
CA PRO A 33 0.46 19.74 43.16
C PRO A 33 0.34 19.63 41.63
N ILE A 34 0.64 20.74 40.95
CA ILE A 34 0.69 20.83 39.49
C ILE A 34 2.03 20.28 38.99
N ILE A 35 1.99 19.24 38.17
CA ILE A 35 3.13 18.84 37.33
C ILE A 35 2.89 19.39 35.92
N LYS A 36 3.86 20.16 35.40
CA LYS A 36 3.83 20.68 34.03
C LYS A 36 4.64 19.77 33.12
N ASN A 37 4.06 19.35 31.99
CA ASN A 37 4.78 18.73 30.88
C ASN A 37 4.10 19.14 29.56
N ASN A 38 4.88 19.50 28.53
CA ASN A 38 4.42 20.04 27.24
C ASN A 38 3.23 21.03 27.32
N GLY A 39 3.33 22.04 28.18
CA GLY A 39 2.41 23.18 28.21
C GLY A 39 1.01 22.93 28.82
N GLN A 40 0.62 21.68 29.11
CA GLN A 40 -0.65 21.38 29.76
C GLN A 40 -0.53 21.19 31.27
N VAL A 41 -1.60 21.56 31.98
CA VAL A 41 -1.73 21.48 33.44
C VAL A 41 -2.78 20.43 33.78
N TYR A 42 -2.41 19.43 34.57
CA TYR A 42 -3.31 18.40 35.07
C TYR A 42 -3.51 18.56 36.58
N THR A 43 -4.78 18.65 37.01
CA THR A 43 -5.18 18.71 38.43
C THR A 43 -5.60 17.32 38.91
N TYR A 44 -5.28 16.98 40.17
CA TYR A 44 -5.56 15.67 40.76
C TYR A 44 -6.96 15.60 41.41
N PRO A 45 -7.89 14.77 40.92
CA PRO A 45 -9.00 14.30 41.74
C PRO A 45 -8.52 13.14 42.61
N ASP A 46 -8.52 13.33 43.94
CA ASP A 46 -8.54 12.26 44.95
C ASP A 46 -7.29 11.35 45.14
N GLY A 47 -6.15 11.66 44.50
CA GLY A 47 -4.79 11.27 44.96
C GLY A 47 -4.43 9.77 45.09
N LYS A 48 -5.32 8.84 44.72
CA LYS A 48 -5.13 7.37 44.86
C LYS A 48 -4.56 6.70 43.60
N SER A 49 -4.59 7.40 42.47
CA SER A 49 -4.14 6.94 41.16
C SER A 49 -2.67 7.28 40.92
N GLY A 50 -1.77 6.31 41.03
CA GLY A 50 -0.35 6.52 40.73
C GLY A 50 -0.10 6.89 39.26
N MET A 51 1.12 7.36 38.95
CA MET A 51 1.55 7.54 37.55
C MET A 51 2.06 6.23 36.95
N ALA A 52 1.96 6.11 35.63
CA ALA A 52 2.51 5.00 34.84
C ALA A 52 3.25 5.54 33.61
N THR A 53 4.22 4.76 33.12
CA THR A 53 5.01 5.05 31.92
C THR A 53 4.72 3.97 30.88
N CYS A 54 4.44 4.37 29.64
CA CYS A 54 4.06 3.46 28.58
C CYS A 54 5.29 2.72 28.05
N GLU A 55 5.33 1.40 28.17
CA GLU A 55 6.51 0.59 27.83
C GLU A 55 6.84 0.49 26.32
N MET A 56 6.09 1.17 25.45
CA MET A 56 6.42 1.30 24.02
C MET A 56 6.84 2.69 23.59
N CYS A 57 6.09 3.73 23.96
CA CYS A 57 6.34 5.10 23.50
C CYS A 57 6.93 6.00 24.60
N GLY A 58 7.18 5.49 25.81
CA GLY A 58 7.75 6.25 26.92
C GLY A 58 6.81 7.30 27.55
N MET A 59 5.60 7.49 27.01
CA MET A 59 4.60 8.46 27.51
C MET A 59 4.29 8.20 29.00
N VAL A 60 4.42 9.23 29.84
CA VAL A 60 4.07 9.19 31.27
C VAL A 60 2.71 9.84 31.49
N GLY A 61 1.83 9.22 32.30
CA GLY A 61 0.54 9.80 32.65
C GLY A 61 -0.15 9.08 33.81
N VAL A 62 -1.40 9.46 34.09
CA VAL A 62 -2.19 8.87 35.19
C VAL A 62 -2.50 7.40 34.89
N ARG A 63 -2.16 6.49 35.80
CA ARG A 63 -2.24 5.04 35.58
C ARG A 63 -3.66 4.56 35.25
N ASP A 64 -4.70 5.24 35.68
CA ASP A 64 -6.07 4.84 35.37
C ASP A 64 -6.53 5.24 33.96
N ALA A 65 -5.89 6.25 33.36
CA ALA A 65 -6.08 6.59 31.93
C ALA A 65 -5.35 5.61 30.99
N PHE A 66 -4.45 4.76 31.50
CA PHE A 66 -3.72 3.81 30.67
C PHE A 66 -4.59 2.66 30.19
N TYR A 67 -4.29 2.18 28.98
CA TYR A 67 -4.93 1.06 28.33
C TYR A 67 -4.52 -0.30 28.95
N SER A 68 -5.41 -1.30 28.79
CA SER A 68 -5.33 -2.69 29.30
C SER A 68 -5.48 -2.87 30.82
N LYS A 69 -5.84 -4.09 31.26
CA LYS A 69 -6.01 -4.44 32.69
C LYS A 69 -4.74 -4.30 33.54
N THR A 70 -3.57 -4.30 32.91
CA THR A 70 -2.27 -4.16 33.59
C THR A 70 -1.75 -2.73 33.61
N LYS A 71 -2.41 -1.79 32.92
CA LYS A 71 -2.07 -0.35 32.88
C LYS A 71 -0.62 -0.04 32.45
N ARG A 72 -0.04 -0.88 31.57
CA ARG A 72 1.36 -0.76 31.08
C ARG A 72 1.53 0.05 29.78
N PHE A 73 0.42 0.40 29.11
CA PHE A 73 0.43 1.04 27.79
C PHE A 73 -0.55 2.21 27.75
N CYS A 74 -0.24 3.31 27.07
CA CYS A 74 -1.17 4.44 26.94
C CYS A 74 -2.30 4.18 25.93
N SER A 75 -2.13 3.26 24.98
CA SER A 75 -3.12 3.00 23.91
C SER A 75 -3.19 1.52 23.47
N VAL A 76 -4.25 1.18 22.72
CA VAL A 76 -4.42 -0.11 22.04
C VAL A 76 -3.21 -0.40 21.15
N SER A 77 -2.84 0.58 20.32
CA SER A 77 -1.74 0.50 19.36
C SER A 77 -0.42 0.19 20.07
N CYS A 78 -0.07 0.93 21.14
CA CYS A 78 1.12 0.64 21.93
C CYS A 78 1.12 -0.79 22.51
N SER A 79 -0.02 -1.29 23.02
CA SER A 79 -0.07 -2.67 23.54
C SER A 79 0.13 -3.74 22.46
N ARG A 80 -0.38 -3.50 21.23
CA ARG A 80 -0.21 -4.38 20.08
C ARG A 80 1.24 -4.34 19.56
N SER A 81 1.81 -3.14 19.41
CA SER A 81 3.20 -2.94 18.99
C SER A 81 4.22 -3.54 19.97
N TYR A 82 3.94 -3.55 21.29
CA TYR A 82 4.79 -4.27 22.25
C TYR A 82 4.77 -5.77 21.99
N SER A 83 3.57 -6.31 21.75
CA SER A 83 3.34 -7.75 21.56
C SER A 83 3.89 -8.29 20.23
N SER A 84 4.00 -7.45 19.20
CA SER A 84 4.71 -7.78 17.96
C SER A 84 6.23 -7.63 18.11
N ASN A 85 6.71 -6.56 18.77
CA ASN A 85 8.15 -6.35 18.97
C ASN A 85 8.77 -7.43 19.88
N SER A 86 8.05 -7.94 20.89
CA SER A 86 8.50 -9.08 21.69
C SER A 86 8.60 -10.39 20.88
N LYS A 87 7.77 -10.56 19.83
CA LYS A 87 7.90 -11.67 18.87
C LYS A 87 9.11 -11.46 17.97
N LYS A 88 9.35 -10.23 17.47
CA LYS A 88 10.56 -9.85 16.70
C LYS A 88 11.84 -10.21 17.47
N ALA A 89 11.92 -9.86 18.76
CA ALA A 89 13.03 -10.21 19.65
C ALA A 89 13.18 -11.74 19.86
N SER A 90 12.08 -12.46 20.08
CA SER A 90 12.13 -13.93 20.27
C SER A 90 12.52 -14.69 19.00
N ILE A 91 12.26 -14.15 17.82
CA ILE A 91 12.64 -14.73 16.53
C ILE A 91 14.12 -14.43 16.25
N LEU A 92 14.56 -13.18 16.44
CA LEU A 92 15.99 -12.81 16.37
C LEU A 92 16.87 -13.63 17.31
N ALA A 93 16.42 -13.89 18.55
CA ALA A 93 17.14 -14.72 19.50
C ALA A 93 17.32 -16.19 19.02
N ARG A 94 16.39 -16.72 18.23
CA ARG A 94 16.51 -18.07 17.62
C ARG A 94 17.41 -18.07 16.39
N LEU A 95 17.33 -17.02 15.56
CA LEU A 95 18.16 -16.88 14.36
C LEU A 95 19.64 -16.66 14.69
N GLN A 96 19.96 -16.07 15.85
CA GLN A 96 21.34 -15.86 16.31
C GLN A 96 21.97 -17.07 17.04
N GLY A 97 21.31 -18.23 17.10
CA GLY A 97 21.90 -19.48 17.62
C GLY A 97 22.29 -19.50 19.11
N LYS A 98 21.93 -18.48 19.90
CA LYS A 98 22.31 -18.38 21.31
C LYS A 98 21.45 -19.32 22.19
N PRO A 99 22.04 -20.26 22.95
CA PRO A 99 21.26 -21.16 23.79
C PRO A 99 20.63 -20.42 24.98
N PRO A 100 19.44 -20.85 25.46
CA PRO A 100 18.77 -20.21 26.57
C PRO A 100 19.53 -20.47 27.89
N THR A 101 20.02 -19.41 28.53
CA THR A 101 20.71 -19.46 29.82
C THR A 101 19.74 -19.78 30.96
N LYS A 102 19.55 -21.08 31.26
CA LYS A 102 18.87 -21.53 32.48
C LYS A 102 19.87 -22.04 33.52
N LYS A 103 20.17 -21.22 34.53
CA LYS A 103 20.58 -21.75 35.85
C LYS A 103 19.33 -22.17 36.61
N ALA A 104 19.08 -23.48 36.71
CA ALA A 104 18.16 -24.06 37.68
C ALA A 104 18.68 -25.45 38.10
N LYS A 105 18.47 -25.80 39.37
CA LYS A 105 19.17 -26.90 40.05
C LYS A 105 18.72 -28.31 39.61
N VAL A 106 19.67 -29.24 39.74
CA VAL A 106 19.51 -30.70 39.64
C VAL A 106 18.57 -31.23 40.74
N LEU A 107 17.67 -32.18 40.41
CA LEU A 107 17.53 -33.42 41.19
C LEU A 107 16.84 -34.59 40.43
N GLN A 108 17.56 -35.72 40.41
CA GLN A 108 17.17 -37.14 40.29
C GLN A 108 16.42 -37.70 39.05
N LYS A 109 16.85 -38.93 38.70
CA LYS A 109 16.44 -39.76 37.55
C LYS A 109 15.36 -40.77 37.95
N GLN A 110 14.52 -41.19 37.01
CA GLN A 110 13.85 -42.50 37.02
C GLN A 110 14.31 -43.37 35.84
N PRO A 111 14.18 -44.71 35.89
CA PRO A 111 14.90 -45.62 34.98
C PRO A 111 14.34 -45.68 33.55
N LEU A 112 15.23 -46.02 32.61
CA LEU A 112 15.01 -45.97 31.15
C LEU A 112 13.95 -46.96 30.61
N VAL A 113 13.59 -47.98 31.38
CA VAL A 113 12.76 -49.11 30.93
C VAL A 113 11.31 -48.72 30.61
N ALA A 114 10.73 -47.78 31.38
CA ALA A 114 9.35 -47.32 31.16
C ALA A 114 9.14 -46.58 29.81
N LYS A 115 10.21 -46.01 29.23
CA LYS A 115 10.13 -45.27 27.96
C LYS A 115 9.98 -46.16 26.73
N LEU A 116 10.48 -47.39 26.78
CA LEU A 116 10.45 -48.32 25.64
C LEU A 116 9.06 -48.98 25.49
N ALA A 117 8.42 -49.36 26.60
CA ALA A 117 7.06 -49.92 26.57
C ALA A 117 6.02 -48.90 26.04
N ALA A 118 6.12 -47.64 26.44
CA ALA A 118 5.26 -46.57 25.94
C ALA A 118 5.44 -46.29 24.44
N TYR A 119 6.66 -46.46 23.89
CA TYR A 119 6.93 -46.28 22.48
C TYR A 119 6.36 -47.41 21.62
N ALA A 120 6.45 -48.67 22.10
CA ALA A 120 5.85 -49.82 21.43
C ALA A 120 4.31 -49.72 21.35
N GLN A 121 3.65 -49.29 22.43
CA GLN A 121 2.20 -49.06 22.43
C GLN A 121 1.77 -47.91 21.51
N TYR A 122 2.60 -46.85 21.38
CA TYR A 122 2.34 -45.72 20.49
C TYR A 122 2.42 -46.12 19.00
N GLN A 123 3.35 -47.00 18.61
CA GLN A 123 3.40 -47.49 17.22
C GLN A 123 2.20 -48.38 16.87
N ALA A 124 1.71 -49.18 17.82
CA ALA A 124 0.50 -50.00 17.62
C ALA A 124 -0.78 -49.15 17.46
N THR A 125 -0.88 -47.96 18.08
CA THR A 125 -2.01 -47.06 17.86
C THR A 125 -1.96 -46.31 16.52
N LEU A 126 -0.77 -46.06 15.96
CA LEU A 126 -0.61 -45.37 14.68
C LEU A 126 -1.09 -46.19 13.47
N GLN A 127 -0.97 -47.53 13.49
CA GLN A 127 -1.44 -48.38 12.39
C GLN A 127 -2.98 -48.51 12.30
N ASN A 128 -3.71 -48.27 13.39
CA ASN A 128 -5.18 -48.44 13.42
C ASN A 128 -5.99 -47.14 13.20
N GLN A 129 -5.34 -46.00 12.93
CA GLN A 129 -6.03 -44.76 12.50
C GLN A 129 -5.92 -44.47 10.99
N ALA A 130 -5.40 -45.42 10.20
CA ALA A 130 -5.22 -45.29 8.74
C ALA A 130 -6.49 -45.59 7.91
N LYS A 131 -7.68 -45.61 8.52
CA LYS A 131 -8.98 -45.66 7.81
C LYS A 131 -9.91 -44.59 8.38
N THR A 132 -10.60 -43.88 7.49
CA THR A 132 -11.50 -42.74 7.76
C THR A 132 -10.86 -41.42 8.25
N LYS A 133 -10.06 -40.81 7.37
CA LYS A 133 -10.04 -39.34 7.19
C LYS A 133 -9.54 -39.01 5.78
N ALA A 134 -10.28 -38.20 5.05
CA ALA A 134 -9.83 -37.71 3.74
C ALA A 134 -8.57 -36.86 3.91
N ALA A 135 -7.60 -37.03 3.01
CA ALA A 135 -6.34 -36.32 3.06
C ALA A 135 -6.55 -34.84 2.69
N VAL A 136 -6.42 -33.95 3.68
CA VAL A 136 -6.21 -32.51 3.43
C VAL A 136 -4.74 -32.34 3.09
N SER A 137 -4.42 -31.85 1.88
CA SER A 137 -3.03 -31.76 1.42
C SER A 137 -2.22 -30.74 2.22
N MET A 138 -0.93 -31.05 2.44
CA MET A 138 0.07 -30.11 2.97
C MET A 138 0.74 -29.32 1.84
N GLU A 139 -0.03 -28.88 0.85
CA GLU A 139 0.50 -28.02 -0.23
C GLU A 139 0.42 -26.55 0.18
N GLY A 140 1.45 -25.79 -0.19
CA GLY A 140 1.43 -24.33 -0.05
C GLY A 140 0.35 -23.71 -0.94
N PHE A 141 0.04 -22.43 -0.71
CA PHE A 141 -0.93 -21.73 -1.54
C PHE A 141 -0.51 -21.74 -3.02
N SER A 142 -1.44 -22.17 -3.89
CA SER A 142 -1.30 -22.16 -5.34
C SER A 142 -2.49 -21.43 -5.95
N TRP A 143 -2.21 -20.37 -6.71
CA TRP A 143 -3.22 -19.61 -7.45
C TRP A 143 -4.08 -20.50 -8.35
N GLY A 144 -3.47 -21.48 -9.02
CA GLY A 144 -4.18 -22.35 -9.95
C GLY A 144 -5.25 -23.20 -9.27
N ASN A 145 -4.90 -23.81 -8.13
CA ASN A 145 -5.84 -24.58 -7.32
C ASN A 145 -6.92 -23.66 -6.73
N TYR A 146 -6.54 -22.48 -6.26
CA TYR A 146 -7.46 -21.50 -5.66
C TYR A 146 -8.49 -20.97 -6.67
N ILE A 147 -8.06 -20.71 -7.90
CA ILE A 147 -8.91 -20.25 -9.01
C ILE A 147 -9.83 -21.37 -9.51
N ASN A 148 -9.31 -22.58 -9.71
CA ASN A 148 -10.11 -23.70 -10.21
C ASN A 148 -11.18 -24.14 -9.20
N SER A 149 -10.81 -24.30 -7.92
CA SER A 149 -11.73 -24.82 -6.88
C SER A 149 -12.96 -23.94 -6.64
N ASN A 150 -12.84 -22.64 -6.91
CA ASN A 150 -13.89 -21.63 -6.64
C ASN A 150 -14.43 -20.97 -7.92
N SER A 151 -13.99 -21.40 -9.10
CA SER A 151 -14.30 -20.76 -10.39
C SER A 151 -14.01 -19.25 -10.44
N PHE A 152 -12.98 -18.78 -9.73
CA PHE A 152 -12.66 -17.35 -9.69
C PHE A 152 -12.17 -16.81 -11.04
N ILE A 153 -12.30 -15.49 -11.18
CA ILE A 153 -11.81 -14.69 -12.31
C ILE A 153 -10.68 -13.81 -11.75
N ALA A 154 -9.53 -13.77 -12.44
CA ALA A 154 -8.46 -12.83 -12.11
C ALA A 154 -8.58 -11.56 -12.96
N ALA A 155 -8.12 -10.42 -12.44
CA ALA A 155 -7.95 -9.23 -13.26
C ALA A 155 -6.84 -9.50 -14.33
N PRO A 156 -7.09 -9.19 -15.62
CA PRO A 156 -6.10 -9.40 -16.68
C PRO A 156 -4.94 -8.41 -16.56
N VAL A 157 -3.77 -8.79 -17.09
CA VAL A 157 -2.54 -7.97 -17.05
C VAL A 157 -2.74 -6.57 -17.64
N THR A 158 -3.62 -6.43 -18.62
CA THR A 158 -4.01 -5.15 -19.27
C THR A 158 -4.63 -4.11 -18.34
N CYS A 159 -5.13 -4.50 -17.17
CA CYS A 159 -5.62 -3.59 -16.14
C CYS A 159 -4.47 -2.85 -15.41
N PHE A 160 -3.25 -3.38 -15.46
CA PHE A 160 -2.13 -2.94 -14.62
C PHE A 160 -1.02 -2.32 -15.47
N LYS A 161 -1.14 -1.02 -15.77
CA LYS A 161 -0.27 -0.32 -16.74
C LYS A 161 1.21 -0.31 -16.38
N HIS A 162 1.52 -0.34 -15.08
CA HIS A 162 2.88 -0.33 -14.55
C HIS A 162 3.52 -1.73 -14.44
N ALA A 163 2.74 -2.81 -14.60
CA ALA A 163 3.22 -4.17 -14.42
C ALA A 163 4.00 -4.65 -15.67
N PRO A 164 4.97 -5.58 -15.53
CA PRO A 164 5.67 -6.18 -16.67
C PRO A 164 4.70 -6.67 -17.76
N MET A 165 4.98 -6.39 -19.03
CA MET A 165 4.08 -6.65 -20.17
C MET A 165 2.69 -5.98 -20.14
N GLY A 166 2.40 -5.06 -19.20
CA GLY A 166 1.09 -4.38 -19.04
C GLY A 166 0.55 -3.67 -20.28
N THR A 167 1.45 -3.22 -21.16
CA THR A 167 1.16 -2.57 -22.45
C THR A 167 1.29 -3.50 -23.67
N CYS A 168 1.90 -4.68 -23.51
CA CYS A 168 2.27 -5.61 -24.57
C CYS A 168 1.53 -6.96 -24.46
N TRP A 169 0.30 -6.96 -23.92
CA TRP A 169 -0.47 -8.17 -23.62
C TRP A 169 -1.54 -8.54 -24.66
N GLY A 170 -1.80 -7.67 -25.66
CA GLY A 170 -2.96 -7.80 -26.57
C GLY A 170 -3.01 -9.11 -27.38
N ASP A 171 -1.85 -9.72 -27.65
CA ASP A 171 -1.75 -10.97 -28.40
C ASP A 171 -2.01 -12.22 -27.54
N ILE A 172 -1.94 -12.08 -26.21
CA ILE A 172 -2.07 -13.20 -25.25
C ILE A 172 -3.55 -13.45 -24.95
N SER A 173 -4.05 -14.60 -25.40
CA SER A 173 -5.46 -14.97 -25.28
C SER A 173 -5.64 -16.48 -25.15
N GLU A 174 -6.84 -16.91 -24.73
CA GLU A 174 -7.23 -18.32 -24.78
C GLU A 174 -7.13 -18.85 -26.21
N ASN A 175 -6.80 -20.13 -26.35
CA ASN A 175 -6.47 -20.83 -27.59
C ASN A 175 -5.14 -20.46 -28.28
N VAL A 176 -4.35 -19.51 -27.77
CA VAL A 176 -2.94 -19.36 -28.22
C VAL A 176 -2.18 -20.67 -27.95
N ARG A 177 -1.34 -21.08 -28.91
CA ARG A 177 -0.47 -22.25 -28.83
C ARG A 177 0.96 -21.88 -28.47
N VAL A 178 1.58 -22.73 -27.65
CA VAL A 178 2.93 -22.53 -27.10
C VAL A 178 3.71 -23.83 -27.10
N GLU A 179 5.02 -23.74 -27.24
CA GLU A 179 5.96 -24.80 -26.93
C GLU A 179 6.36 -24.73 -25.45
N VAL A 180 6.20 -25.83 -24.73
CA VAL A 180 6.40 -25.92 -23.28
C VAL A 180 7.05 -27.24 -22.89
N PRO A 181 7.73 -27.34 -21.73
CA PRO A 181 8.41 -28.58 -21.32
C PRO A 181 7.39 -29.71 -21.14
N ASN A 182 7.66 -30.87 -21.75
CA ASN A 182 6.84 -32.05 -21.57
C ASN A 182 7.21 -32.76 -20.26
N THR A 183 6.35 -32.60 -19.25
CA THR A 183 6.46 -33.22 -17.92
C THR A 183 6.04 -34.70 -17.89
N ASP A 184 5.28 -35.17 -18.88
CA ASP A 184 4.86 -36.57 -19.03
C ASP A 184 5.79 -37.29 -20.02
N CYS A 185 7.07 -37.34 -19.66
CA CYS A 185 8.11 -38.01 -20.43
C CYS A 185 9.06 -38.78 -19.50
N SER A 186 9.49 -39.97 -19.90
CA SER A 186 10.48 -40.77 -19.17
C SER A 186 11.92 -40.53 -19.60
N LEU A 187 12.18 -39.55 -20.47
CA LEU A 187 13.53 -39.17 -20.88
C LEU A 187 14.19 -38.35 -19.77
N PRO A 188 15.50 -38.53 -19.50
CA PRO A 188 16.23 -37.74 -18.52
C PRO A 188 16.53 -36.31 -19.01
N THR A 189 16.37 -36.05 -20.31
CA THR A 189 16.58 -34.75 -20.95
C THR A 189 15.28 -33.96 -21.04
N LYS A 190 15.36 -32.64 -20.84
CA LYS A 190 14.21 -31.74 -20.99
C LYS A 190 13.81 -31.64 -22.46
N VAL A 191 12.67 -32.23 -22.78
CA VAL A 191 12.02 -32.19 -24.10
C VAL A 191 10.74 -31.35 -24.04
N PHE A 192 10.21 -30.95 -25.19
CA PHE A 192 9.10 -30.01 -25.30
C PHE A 192 7.92 -30.62 -26.07
N TRP A 193 6.72 -30.11 -25.82
CA TRP A 193 5.52 -30.40 -26.60
C TRP A 193 4.68 -29.14 -26.80
N ILE A 194 3.72 -29.20 -27.71
CA ILE A 194 2.77 -28.10 -27.93
C ILE A 194 1.66 -28.18 -26.88
N ALA A 195 1.30 -27.03 -26.31
CA ALA A 195 0.11 -26.87 -25.50
C ALA A 195 -0.73 -25.68 -25.95
N GLY A 196 -2.03 -25.71 -25.65
CA GLY A 196 -2.94 -24.58 -25.82
C GLY A 196 -3.32 -23.95 -24.49
N ILE A 197 -3.46 -22.63 -24.47
CA ILE A 197 -4.02 -21.89 -23.33
C ILE A 197 -5.52 -22.17 -23.24
N ILE A 198 -5.95 -22.85 -22.16
CA ILE A 198 -7.36 -23.17 -21.87
C ILE A 198 -8.03 -22.07 -21.04
N LYS A 199 -7.31 -21.48 -20.09
CA LYS A 199 -7.78 -20.37 -19.25
C LYS A 199 -6.62 -19.44 -18.92
N LEU A 200 -6.87 -18.13 -18.91
CA LEU A 200 -5.88 -17.13 -18.50
C LEU A 200 -6.29 -16.46 -17.17
N ALA A 201 -5.34 -16.22 -16.28
CA ALA A 201 -5.54 -15.57 -15.00
C ALA A 201 -4.31 -14.74 -14.59
N GLY A 202 -4.32 -13.44 -14.92
CA GLY A 202 -3.12 -12.60 -14.83
C GLY A 202 -2.02 -13.15 -15.75
N TYR A 203 -0.82 -13.36 -15.21
CA TYR A 203 0.29 -14.03 -15.90
C TYR A 203 0.16 -15.56 -15.93
N ASN A 204 -0.73 -16.14 -15.12
CA ASN A 204 -0.86 -17.59 -15.03
C ASN A 204 -1.79 -18.10 -16.14
N ALA A 205 -1.35 -19.12 -16.87
CA ALA A 205 -2.10 -19.81 -17.90
C ALA A 205 -2.34 -21.26 -17.48
N LEU A 206 -3.57 -21.75 -17.63
CA LEU A 206 -3.89 -23.16 -17.59
C LEU A 206 -3.65 -23.73 -18.98
N LEU A 207 -2.71 -24.67 -19.10
CA LEU A 207 -2.30 -25.28 -20.35
C LEU A 207 -2.82 -26.71 -20.46
N ARG A 208 -3.20 -27.09 -21.69
CA ARG A 208 -3.47 -28.48 -22.09
C ARG A 208 -2.57 -28.87 -23.25
N TYR A 209 -1.87 -30.01 -23.13
CA TYR A 209 -1.07 -30.55 -24.22
C TYR A 209 -1.94 -30.88 -25.45
N GLU A 210 -1.44 -30.56 -26.65
CA GLU A 210 -2.13 -30.91 -27.90
C GLU A 210 -2.23 -32.43 -28.06
N GLY A 211 -3.44 -32.88 -28.43
CA GLY A 211 -3.82 -34.28 -28.53
C GLY A 211 -4.63 -34.83 -27.34
N PHE A 212 -4.77 -34.10 -26.22
CA PHE A 212 -5.69 -34.48 -25.14
C PHE A 212 -7.16 -34.15 -25.45
N GLU A 213 -7.42 -33.19 -26.35
CA GLU A 213 -8.77 -32.76 -26.74
C GLU A 213 -9.56 -32.19 -25.54
N ASN A 214 -10.60 -32.89 -25.09
CA ASN A 214 -11.44 -32.50 -23.96
C ASN A 214 -10.94 -33.08 -22.62
N ASP A 215 -9.94 -33.96 -22.64
CA ASP A 215 -9.38 -34.56 -21.44
C ASP A 215 -8.52 -33.54 -20.69
N SER A 216 -8.96 -33.19 -19.47
CA SER A 216 -8.25 -32.27 -18.57
C SER A 216 -7.32 -32.98 -17.57
N GLY A 217 -7.12 -34.29 -17.71
CA GLY A 217 -6.42 -35.12 -16.72
C GLY A 217 -4.95 -34.75 -16.48
N LEU A 218 -4.30 -34.11 -17.46
CA LEU A 218 -2.96 -33.52 -17.35
C LEU A 218 -2.93 -32.02 -17.68
N ASP A 219 -4.03 -31.30 -17.43
CA ASP A 219 -4.01 -29.83 -17.47
C ASP A 219 -3.12 -29.29 -16.35
N PHE A 220 -2.26 -28.32 -16.65
CA PHE A 220 -1.31 -27.76 -15.67
C PHE A 220 -1.22 -26.25 -15.77
N TRP A 221 -0.99 -25.61 -14.62
CA TRP A 221 -0.77 -24.17 -14.54
C TRP A 221 0.71 -23.83 -14.73
N CYS A 222 1.00 -22.81 -15.54
CA CYS A 222 2.31 -22.18 -15.63
C CYS A 222 2.19 -20.65 -15.64
N ASN A 223 3.30 -19.95 -15.36
CA ASN A 223 3.39 -18.52 -15.65
C ASN A 223 3.80 -18.35 -17.12
N ILE A 224 3.01 -17.65 -17.93
CA ILE A 224 3.23 -17.54 -19.39
C ILE A 224 4.49 -16.71 -19.73
N CYS A 225 4.94 -15.85 -18.81
CA CYS A 225 6.20 -15.10 -18.91
C CYS A 225 7.41 -15.89 -18.39
N GLY A 226 7.25 -17.18 -18.05
CA GLY A 226 8.34 -18.05 -17.62
C GLY A 226 9.33 -18.35 -18.75
N SER A 227 10.61 -18.56 -18.39
CA SER A 227 11.72 -18.77 -19.33
C SER A 227 11.61 -20.01 -20.22
N ASP A 228 10.69 -20.92 -19.90
CA ASP A 228 10.48 -22.20 -20.57
C ASP A 228 9.28 -22.19 -21.55
N ILE A 229 8.60 -21.05 -21.68
CA ILE A 229 7.46 -20.88 -22.59
C ILE A 229 7.97 -20.23 -23.89
N HIS A 230 7.69 -20.87 -25.02
CA HIS A 230 8.22 -20.45 -26.31
C HIS A 230 7.12 -20.39 -27.40
N PRO A 231 7.29 -19.54 -28.44
CA PRO A 231 6.43 -19.60 -29.62
C PRO A 231 6.61 -20.92 -30.37
N VAL A 232 5.55 -21.37 -31.02
CA VAL A 232 5.58 -22.54 -31.91
C VAL A 232 6.60 -22.32 -33.03
N GLY A 233 7.52 -23.28 -33.20
CA GLY A 233 8.65 -23.22 -34.14
C GLY A 233 10.01 -23.00 -33.47
N TRP A 234 10.05 -22.58 -32.20
CA TRP A 234 11.31 -22.33 -31.47
C TRP A 234 12.17 -23.59 -31.33
N CYS A 235 11.57 -24.74 -31.01
CA CYS A 235 12.24 -26.02 -30.89
C CYS A 235 12.88 -26.43 -32.22
N ALA A 236 12.14 -26.30 -33.33
CA ALA A 236 12.63 -26.62 -34.66
C ALA A 236 13.82 -25.71 -35.05
N ALA A 237 13.72 -24.40 -34.82
CA ALA A 237 14.81 -23.46 -35.04
C ALA A 237 16.03 -23.72 -34.14
N SER A 238 15.80 -24.23 -32.92
CA SER A 238 16.83 -24.57 -31.94
C SER A 238 17.39 -26.01 -32.08
N GLY A 239 16.99 -26.78 -33.10
CA GLY A 239 17.41 -28.16 -33.30
C GLY A 239 16.90 -29.17 -32.25
N LYS A 240 15.83 -28.82 -31.50
CA LYS A 240 15.22 -29.66 -30.47
C LYS A 240 13.98 -30.39 -31.01
N PRO A 241 13.82 -31.70 -30.75
CA PRO A 241 12.62 -32.42 -31.16
C PRO A 241 11.43 -32.14 -30.22
N LEU A 242 10.24 -32.05 -30.80
CA LEU A 242 8.98 -32.14 -30.06
C LEU A 242 8.69 -33.62 -29.76
N VAL A 243 8.45 -33.95 -28.49
CA VAL A 243 8.20 -35.32 -28.02
C VAL A 243 6.79 -35.41 -27.41
N PRO A 244 5.89 -36.26 -27.94
CA PRO A 244 4.54 -36.41 -27.40
C PRO A 244 4.54 -36.84 -25.92
N PRO A 245 3.58 -36.37 -25.10
CA PRO A 245 3.34 -36.89 -23.76
C PRO A 245 3.06 -38.39 -23.80
N ARG A 246 3.69 -39.14 -22.89
CA ARG A 246 3.65 -40.62 -22.82
C ARG A 246 2.21 -41.14 -22.79
N THR A 247 1.32 -40.45 -22.10
CA THR A 247 -0.11 -40.79 -21.98
C THR A 247 -0.83 -40.82 -23.32
N ILE A 248 -0.47 -39.95 -24.27
CA ILE A 248 -1.09 -39.88 -25.61
C ILE A 248 -0.19 -40.39 -26.73
N GLN A 249 1.05 -40.80 -26.47
CA GLN A 249 2.05 -41.16 -27.51
C GLN A 249 1.56 -42.20 -28.54
N HIS A 250 0.63 -43.08 -28.15
CA HIS A 250 0.04 -44.12 -28.99
C HIS A 250 -1.29 -43.72 -29.67
N LYS A 251 -1.84 -42.54 -29.36
CA LYS A 251 -3.14 -42.06 -29.87
C LYS A 251 -3.09 -41.74 -31.37
N TYR A 252 -1.94 -41.34 -31.88
CA TYR A 252 -1.70 -41.03 -33.28
C TYR A 252 -0.41 -41.68 -33.76
N THR A 253 -0.42 -42.30 -34.95
CA THR A 253 0.77 -42.88 -35.59
C THR A 253 1.57 -41.83 -36.37
N ASN A 254 0.90 -40.82 -36.93
CA ASN A 254 1.51 -39.74 -37.71
C ASN A 254 1.32 -38.38 -37.02
N TRP A 255 2.19 -38.10 -36.04
CA TRP A 255 2.19 -36.83 -35.31
C TRP A 255 2.45 -35.62 -36.19
N LYS A 256 3.20 -35.75 -37.30
CA LYS A 256 3.42 -34.67 -38.26
C LYS A 256 2.10 -34.22 -38.89
N ALA A 257 1.28 -35.16 -39.39
CA ALA A 257 -0.02 -34.85 -39.97
C ALA A 257 -1.01 -34.27 -38.94
N PHE A 258 -0.99 -34.80 -37.71
CA PHE A 258 -1.79 -34.27 -36.61
C PHE A 258 -1.42 -32.80 -36.29
N LEU A 259 -0.13 -32.52 -36.08
CA LEU A 259 0.34 -31.16 -35.76
C LEU A 259 0.11 -30.18 -36.91
N VAL A 260 0.34 -30.58 -38.18
CA VAL A 260 0.01 -29.73 -39.34
C VAL A 260 -1.47 -29.36 -39.35
N LYS A 261 -2.37 -30.32 -39.13
CA LYS A 261 -3.83 -30.05 -39.05
C LYS A 261 -4.20 -29.12 -37.88
N ARG A 262 -3.46 -29.17 -36.76
CA ARG A 262 -3.73 -28.38 -35.55
C ARG A 262 -3.17 -26.97 -35.57
N LEU A 263 -2.01 -26.79 -36.19
CA LEU A 263 -1.22 -25.56 -36.09
C LEU A 263 -1.37 -24.65 -37.32
N THR A 264 -1.85 -25.18 -38.45
CA THR A 264 -2.13 -24.36 -39.64
C THR A 264 -3.21 -23.32 -39.32
N GLY A 265 -2.83 -22.04 -39.33
CA GLY A 265 -3.72 -20.92 -38.98
C GLY A 265 -3.95 -20.70 -37.48
N ALA A 266 -3.28 -21.46 -36.60
CA ALA A 266 -3.38 -21.26 -35.16
C ALA A 266 -2.54 -20.06 -34.70
N LYS A 267 -3.02 -19.32 -33.70
CA LYS A 267 -2.25 -18.25 -33.05
C LYS A 267 -1.15 -18.83 -32.15
N THR A 268 0.01 -18.21 -32.16
CA THR A 268 1.15 -18.47 -31.27
C THR A 268 1.62 -17.17 -30.62
N LEU A 269 2.48 -17.24 -29.61
CA LEU A 269 3.17 -16.06 -29.08
C LEU A 269 3.94 -15.30 -30.19
N PRO A 270 4.03 -13.95 -30.09
CA PRO A 270 4.92 -13.16 -30.94
C PRO A 270 6.39 -13.63 -30.86
N PRO A 271 7.19 -13.51 -31.94
CA PRO A 271 8.58 -13.97 -31.95
C PRO A 271 9.48 -13.17 -31.00
N ASP A 272 9.12 -11.91 -30.72
CA ASP A 272 9.80 -11.00 -29.80
C ASP A 272 9.26 -11.05 -28.36
N PHE A 273 8.33 -11.97 -28.05
CA PHE A 273 7.67 -12.05 -26.75
C PHE A 273 8.66 -12.20 -25.59
N SER A 274 9.63 -13.12 -25.69
CA SER A 274 10.64 -13.34 -24.64
C SER A 274 11.58 -12.14 -24.45
N GLN A 275 11.86 -11.41 -25.52
CA GLN A 275 12.61 -10.15 -25.46
C GLN A 275 11.80 -9.08 -24.73
N LYS A 276 10.54 -8.84 -25.11
CA LYS A 276 9.64 -7.90 -24.44
C LYS A 276 9.47 -8.21 -22.95
N VAL A 277 9.34 -9.50 -22.59
CA VAL A 277 9.30 -9.94 -21.18
C VAL A 277 10.59 -9.52 -20.46
N SER A 278 11.75 -9.85 -21.03
CA SER A 278 13.06 -9.48 -20.48
C SER A 278 13.25 -7.97 -20.31
N GLU A 279 12.90 -7.18 -21.33
CA GLU A 279 12.95 -5.72 -21.31
C GLU A 279 12.02 -5.12 -20.24
N SER A 280 10.79 -5.62 -20.13
CA SER A 280 9.82 -5.15 -19.13
C SER A 280 10.22 -5.46 -17.67
N MET A 281 11.20 -6.34 -17.47
CA MET A 281 11.79 -6.68 -16.18
C MET A 281 13.06 -5.87 -15.86
N GLN A 282 13.46 -4.93 -16.73
CA GLN A 282 14.60 -4.04 -16.51
C GLN A 282 14.17 -2.73 -15.84
N TYR A 283 14.55 -2.57 -14.59
CA TYR A 283 14.16 -1.40 -13.78
C TYR A 283 15.24 -0.31 -13.80
N PRO A 284 14.91 0.97 -14.01
CA PRO A 284 15.90 2.04 -14.13
C PRO A 284 16.53 2.43 -12.78
N PHE A 285 15.76 2.37 -11.68
CA PHE A 285 16.29 2.55 -10.33
C PHE A 285 17.27 1.43 -9.98
N LYS A 286 18.40 1.80 -9.38
CA LYS A 286 19.50 0.89 -8.98
C LYS A 286 19.82 1.07 -7.48
N PRO A 287 20.44 0.06 -6.82
CA PRO A 287 20.99 0.25 -5.48
C PRO A 287 21.93 1.45 -5.38
N CYS A 288 22.10 1.98 -4.17
CA CYS A 288 22.88 3.19 -3.84
C CYS A 288 22.35 4.53 -4.39
N MET A 289 21.24 4.53 -5.14
CA MET A 289 20.52 5.75 -5.53
C MET A 289 19.84 6.42 -4.33
N ARG A 290 19.99 7.75 -4.21
CA ARG A 290 19.38 8.57 -3.14
C ARG A 290 18.08 9.23 -3.62
N VAL A 291 17.05 9.19 -2.78
CA VAL A 291 15.72 9.78 -3.03
C VAL A 291 15.24 10.58 -1.81
N GLU A 292 14.38 11.57 -2.03
CA GLU A 292 13.54 12.14 -0.96
C GLU A 292 12.27 11.31 -0.85
N VAL A 293 11.86 10.94 0.36
CA VAL A 293 10.64 10.17 0.63
C VAL A 293 9.96 10.67 1.89
N VAL A 294 8.63 10.54 1.99
CA VAL A 294 7.86 10.89 3.20
C VAL A 294 8.42 10.22 4.46
N ASP A 295 8.53 10.97 5.56
CA ASP A 295 8.92 10.42 6.85
C ASP A 295 7.72 9.70 7.48
N LYS A 296 7.74 8.36 7.48
CA LYS A 296 6.65 7.52 8.04
C LYS A 296 6.31 7.76 9.52
N ARG A 297 7.07 8.59 10.24
CA ARG A 297 6.79 9.02 11.63
C ARG A 297 6.31 10.48 11.73
N HIS A 298 6.44 11.26 10.67
CA HIS A 298 6.07 12.67 10.58
C HIS A 298 5.68 13.01 9.13
N LEU A 299 4.41 12.77 8.77
CA LEU A 299 3.95 12.88 7.39
C LEU A 299 4.15 14.27 6.77
N CYS A 300 4.24 15.32 7.59
CA CYS A 300 4.41 16.69 7.13
C CYS A 300 5.75 16.98 6.47
N ARG A 301 6.71 16.04 6.49
CA ARG A 301 8.06 16.22 5.94
C ARG A 301 8.57 15.01 5.17
N THR A 302 9.49 15.27 4.26
CA THR A 302 10.35 14.25 3.67
C THR A 302 11.63 14.06 4.47
N ARG A 303 12.35 12.98 4.18
CA ARG A 303 13.76 12.75 4.56
C ARG A 303 14.46 11.94 3.47
N VAL A 304 15.79 11.97 3.44
CA VAL A 304 16.57 11.23 2.44
C VAL A 304 16.62 9.74 2.78
N ALA A 305 16.39 8.91 1.77
CA ALA A 305 16.58 7.47 1.82
C ALA A 305 17.42 6.99 0.63
N VAL A 306 18.00 5.80 0.78
CA VAL A 306 18.82 5.13 -0.22
C VAL A 306 18.11 3.87 -0.68
N VAL A 307 18.12 3.60 -1.99
CA VAL A 307 17.68 2.33 -2.57
C VAL A 307 18.66 1.23 -2.14
N GLU A 308 18.22 0.31 -1.29
CA GLU A 308 19.00 -0.87 -0.90
C GLU A 308 18.80 -2.01 -1.90
N SER A 309 17.56 -2.26 -2.33
CA SER A 309 17.23 -3.31 -3.30
C SER A 309 16.01 -2.97 -4.16
N VAL A 310 15.92 -3.64 -5.31
CA VAL A 310 14.82 -3.50 -6.28
C VAL A 310 14.31 -4.89 -6.65
N ILE A 311 13.01 -5.15 -6.50
CA ILE A 311 12.37 -6.44 -6.81
C ILE A 311 11.04 -6.14 -7.52
N GLY A 312 10.88 -6.58 -8.76
CA GLY A 312 9.66 -6.34 -9.53
C GLY A 312 9.34 -4.85 -9.81
N GLY A 313 10.33 -3.96 -9.70
CA GLY A 313 10.11 -2.51 -9.72
C GLY A 313 9.69 -1.88 -8.39
N ARG A 314 9.47 -2.69 -7.34
CA ARG A 314 9.36 -2.23 -5.95
C ARG A 314 10.75 -1.94 -5.38
N LEU A 315 10.89 -0.79 -4.74
CA LEU A 315 12.10 -0.32 -4.08
C LEU A 315 12.02 -0.65 -2.59
N ARG A 316 13.09 -1.22 -2.03
CA ARG A 316 13.35 -1.18 -0.59
C ARG A 316 14.23 0.03 -0.31
N LEU A 317 13.64 1.07 0.26
CA LEU A 317 14.36 2.26 0.70
C LEU A 317 14.78 2.09 2.16
N VAL A 318 15.98 2.57 2.50
CA VAL A 318 16.49 2.64 3.87
C VAL A 318 16.85 4.08 4.17
N TYR A 319 16.33 4.66 5.25
CA TYR A 319 16.63 6.05 5.59
C TYR A 319 18.12 6.25 5.89
N GLU A 320 18.72 7.33 5.36
CA GLU A 320 20.17 7.57 5.39
C GLU A 320 20.74 7.70 6.81
N GLU A 321 19.89 8.06 7.77
CA GLU A 321 20.22 8.25 9.19
C GLU A 321 19.89 7.02 10.07
N SER A 322 19.50 5.88 9.47
CA SER A 322 19.16 4.67 10.24
C SER A 322 20.40 3.83 10.55
N GLU A 323 20.79 3.77 11.83
CA GLU A 323 21.97 3.02 12.27
C GLU A 323 21.82 1.49 12.07
N ASP A 324 20.60 0.97 12.17
CA ASP A 324 20.32 -0.47 12.19
C ASP A 324 19.89 -1.06 10.82
N ARG A 325 19.67 -0.21 9.81
CA ARG A 325 19.08 -0.54 8.50
C ARG A 325 17.73 -1.31 8.57
N THR A 326 17.04 -1.29 9.72
CA THR A 326 15.70 -1.89 9.88
C THR A 326 14.57 -0.86 9.78
N ASP A 327 14.89 0.43 9.79
CA ASP A 327 13.95 1.51 9.48
C ASP A 327 13.78 1.66 7.96
N ASP A 328 13.20 0.65 7.31
CA ASP A 328 12.95 0.65 5.86
C ASP A 328 11.58 1.23 5.46
N PHE A 329 11.43 1.47 4.16
CA PHE A 329 10.21 1.93 3.51
C PHE A 329 10.09 1.22 2.15
N TRP A 330 8.97 0.55 1.90
CA TRP A 330 8.73 -0.19 0.67
C TRP A 330 7.69 0.55 -0.18
N CYS A 331 7.99 0.77 -1.46
CA CYS A 331 7.07 1.40 -2.41
C CYS A 331 7.41 1.00 -3.85
N HIS A 332 6.49 1.20 -4.79
CA HIS A 332 6.83 1.08 -6.22
C HIS A 332 7.73 2.25 -6.68
N MET A 333 8.51 2.07 -7.75
CA MET A 333 9.33 3.13 -8.36
C MET A 333 8.53 4.31 -8.95
N HIS A 334 7.21 4.13 -9.09
CA HIS A 334 6.26 5.16 -9.53
C HIS A 334 5.33 5.61 -8.40
N SER A 335 5.70 5.34 -7.14
CA SER A 335 4.96 5.83 -5.99
C SER A 335 4.98 7.36 -5.96
N PRO A 336 3.85 8.03 -5.66
CA PRO A 336 3.80 9.49 -5.52
C PRO A 336 4.48 10.01 -4.25
N LEU A 337 5.04 9.11 -3.42
CA LEU A 337 5.68 9.42 -2.14
C LEU A 337 7.21 9.57 -2.24
N ILE A 338 7.80 9.34 -3.43
CA ILE A 338 9.23 9.44 -3.68
C ILE A 338 9.55 10.52 -4.72
N HIS A 339 10.60 11.28 -4.46
CA HIS A 339 10.99 12.44 -5.26
C HIS A 339 12.51 12.57 -5.39
N HIS A 340 12.95 13.37 -6.36
CA HIS A 340 14.37 13.65 -6.57
C HIS A 340 14.95 14.52 -5.45
N ILE A 341 16.26 14.42 -5.23
CA ILE A 341 16.97 15.24 -4.23
C ILE A 341 16.84 16.73 -4.59
N GLY A 342 16.32 17.54 -3.67
CA GLY A 342 16.02 18.96 -3.86
C GLY A 342 14.54 19.27 -4.08
N TRP A 343 13.69 18.29 -4.38
CA TRP A 343 12.27 18.49 -4.67
C TRP A 343 11.53 19.24 -3.54
N SER A 344 11.71 18.81 -2.29
CA SER A 344 11.00 19.41 -1.16
C SER A 344 11.35 20.89 -0.99
N ARG A 345 12.61 21.25 -1.23
CA ARG A 345 13.07 22.64 -1.23
C ARG A 345 12.46 23.43 -2.39
N SER A 346 12.39 22.83 -3.58
CA SER A 346 11.83 23.45 -4.78
C SER A 346 10.36 23.82 -4.59
N ILE A 347 9.53 22.88 -4.10
CA ILE A 347 8.08 23.12 -3.95
C ILE A 347 7.65 23.77 -2.63
N GLY A 348 8.58 23.93 -1.67
CA GLY A 348 8.28 24.48 -0.34
C GLY A 348 7.66 23.50 0.65
N HIS A 349 7.84 22.20 0.44
CA HIS A 349 7.50 21.13 1.36
C HIS A 349 8.53 21.06 2.52
N ARG A 350 8.11 20.68 3.73
CA ARG A 350 9.07 20.53 4.84
C ARG A 350 9.99 19.34 4.55
N PHE A 351 11.26 19.42 4.92
CA PHE A 351 12.21 18.32 4.82
C PHE A 351 13.05 18.24 6.09
N LYS A 352 13.38 17.02 6.52
CA LYS A 352 14.33 16.83 7.60
C LYS A 352 15.72 17.23 7.11
N ARG A 353 16.35 18.20 7.79
CA ARG A 353 17.76 18.52 7.57
C ARG A 353 18.60 17.34 8.07
N SER A 354 19.57 16.93 7.25
CA SER A 354 20.55 15.91 7.59
C SER A 354 21.81 16.60 8.09
N ASP A 355 22.27 16.24 9.29
CA ASP A 355 23.52 16.76 9.89
C ASP A 355 24.78 16.09 9.31
N ILE A 356 24.60 15.27 8.26
CA ILE A 356 25.62 14.37 7.72
C ILE A 356 26.64 15.15 6.89
N THR A 357 27.72 15.56 7.55
CA THR A 357 28.99 16.04 6.96
C THR A 357 29.79 14.93 6.26
N LYS A 358 29.27 13.70 6.22
CA LYS A 358 29.89 12.51 5.62
C LYS A 358 28.94 11.84 4.63
N LYS A 359 28.95 12.25 3.35
CA LYS A 359 28.40 11.38 2.29
C LYS A 359 29.06 10.02 2.45
N GLN A 360 28.28 8.95 2.64
CA GLN A 360 28.84 7.60 2.61
C GLN A 360 29.32 7.32 1.19
N ASP A 361 30.57 6.85 1.06
CA ASP A 361 31.20 6.60 -0.22
C ASP A 361 30.37 5.61 -1.06
N GLY A 362 30.00 6.03 -2.27
CA GLY A 362 29.26 5.21 -3.24
C GLY A 362 27.76 5.53 -3.38
N HIS A 363 27.15 6.36 -2.52
CA HIS A 363 25.78 6.83 -2.74
C HIS A 363 25.73 8.00 -3.73
N PHE A 364 24.77 7.98 -4.67
CA PHE A 364 24.61 9.02 -5.69
C PHE A 364 23.14 9.44 -5.87
N ASP A 365 22.91 10.68 -6.27
CA ASP A 365 21.55 11.23 -6.36
C ASP A 365 20.79 10.65 -7.56
N THR A 366 19.53 10.26 -7.37
CA THR A 366 18.71 9.70 -8.46
C THR A 366 18.44 10.76 -9.54
N PRO A 367 18.71 10.49 -10.83
CA PRO A 367 18.38 11.43 -11.90
C PRO A 367 16.88 11.79 -11.93
N PRO A 368 16.49 13.08 -11.95
CA PRO A 368 15.08 13.48 -11.83
C PRO A 368 14.13 12.91 -12.91
N HIS A 369 14.66 12.56 -14.09
CA HIS A 369 13.88 11.99 -15.19
C HIS A 369 13.43 10.53 -14.97
N LEU A 370 13.91 9.86 -13.90
CA LEU A 370 13.49 8.49 -13.57
C LEU A 370 12.20 8.43 -12.75
N PHE A 371 11.80 9.54 -12.12
CA PHE A 371 10.59 9.61 -11.31
C PHE A 371 9.35 9.70 -12.20
N ALA A 372 8.22 9.17 -11.71
CA ALA A 372 6.95 9.28 -12.41
C ALA A 372 6.59 10.77 -12.59
N LYS A 373 6.35 11.18 -13.84
CA LYS A 373 5.94 12.57 -14.13
C LYS A 373 4.54 12.81 -13.60
N VAL A 374 4.41 13.82 -12.75
CA VAL A 374 3.12 14.32 -12.29
C VAL A 374 2.50 15.17 -13.41
N LYS A 375 1.17 15.12 -13.54
CA LYS A 375 0.44 15.91 -14.54
C LYS A 375 0.54 17.40 -14.20
N GLU A 376 1.08 18.19 -15.12
CA GLU A 376 1.14 19.65 -14.99
C GLU A 376 -0.26 20.27 -14.84
N VAL A 377 -0.35 21.31 -14.00
CA VAL A 377 -1.60 22.02 -13.68
C VAL A 377 -1.37 23.53 -13.69
N ASP A 378 -2.36 24.28 -14.18
CA ASP A 378 -2.34 25.74 -14.12
C ASP A 378 -2.92 26.23 -12.78
N GLN A 379 -2.04 26.77 -11.94
CA GLN A 379 -2.36 27.36 -10.64
C GLN A 379 -2.43 28.91 -10.66
N SER A 380 -2.45 29.53 -11.85
CA SER A 380 -2.52 31.00 -12.00
C SER A 380 -3.93 31.58 -11.84
N GLY A 381 -4.96 30.78 -12.13
CA GLY A 381 -6.37 31.17 -12.08
C GLY A 381 -7.06 30.88 -10.74
N GLU A 382 -8.32 30.44 -10.81
CA GLU A 382 -9.02 29.91 -9.63
C GLU A 382 -8.38 28.59 -9.18
N TRP A 383 -7.76 28.60 -8.00
CA TRP A 383 -7.06 27.45 -7.44
C TRP A 383 -7.55 27.07 -6.03
N PHE A 384 -7.06 25.95 -5.53
CA PHE A 384 -7.21 25.53 -4.14
C PHE A 384 -6.65 26.60 -3.19
N LYS A 385 -7.28 26.75 -2.01
CA LYS A 385 -6.91 27.75 -0.98
C LYS A 385 -6.90 27.10 0.41
N GLU A 386 -6.06 27.65 1.28
CA GLU A 386 -6.02 27.26 2.69
C GLU A 386 -7.40 27.46 3.35
N GLY A 387 -7.79 26.52 4.21
CA GLY A 387 -9.10 26.49 4.86
C GLY A 387 -10.23 25.87 4.03
N MET A 388 -10.03 25.59 2.73
CA MET A 388 -11.02 24.83 1.95
C MET A 388 -11.18 23.40 2.49
N LYS A 389 -12.43 22.93 2.56
CA LYS A 389 -12.79 21.57 2.97
C LYS A 389 -12.92 20.63 1.77
N LEU A 390 -12.58 19.37 1.99
CA LEU A 390 -12.70 18.27 1.03
C LEU A 390 -12.84 16.91 1.73
N GLU A 391 -12.97 15.85 0.94
CA GLU A 391 -12.87 14.46 1.40
C GLU A 391 -11.53 13.88 0.95
N ALA A 392 -10.86 13.07 1.79
CA ALA A 392 -9.58 12.45 1.44
C ALA A 392 -9.44 11.05 2.06
N ILE A 393 -8.71 10.16 1.39
CA ILE A 393 -8.27 8.89 1.99
C ILE A 393 -7.27 9.22 3.11
N ASP A 394 -7.43 8.62 4.29
CA ASP A 394 -6.47 8.78 5.39
C ASP A 394 -5.19 7.96 5.09
N PRO A 395 -4.01 8.58 4.94
CA PRO A 395 -2.76 7.87 4.68
C PRO A 395 -2.27 7.02 5.87
N LEU A 396 -2.82 7.22 7.08
CA LEU A 396 -2.59 6.38 8.26
C LEU A 396 -3.68 5.31 8.45
N ASN A 397 -4.74 5.33 7.63
CA ASN A 397 -5.81 4.33 7.64
C ASN A 397 -6.54 4.29 6.28
N LEU A 398 -5.95 3.59 5.31
CA LEU A 398 -6.48 3.55 3.94
C LEU A 398 -7.84 2.82 3.82
N SER A 399 -8.33 2.23 4.91
CA SER A 399 -9.70 1.73 5.02
C SER A 399 -10.74 2.86 5.08
N THR A 400 -10.36 4.10 5.38
CA THR A 400 -11.29 5.22 5.63
C THR A 400 -11.09 6.40 4.68
N ILE A 401 -12.21 6.99 4.24
CA ILE A 401 -12.26 8.33 3.64
C ILE A 401 -12.80 9.27 4.72
N CYS A 402 -12.14 10.40 4.91
CA CYS A 402 -12.33 11.29 6.04
C CYS A 402 -12.61 12.74 5.59
N VAL A 403 -13.25 13.50 6.47
CA VAL A 403 -13.35 14.96 6.37
C VAL A 403 -11.96 15.59 6.52
N ALA A 404 -11.58 16.44 5.57
CA ALA A 404 -10.23 17.00 5.50
C ALA A 404 -10.21 18.49 5.13
N THR A 405 -9.10 19.16 5.46
CA THR A 405 -8.87 20.59 5.23
C THR A 405 -7.55 20.83 4.49
N ILE A 406 -7.55 21.73 3.51
CA ILE A 406 -6.31 22.25 2.90
C ILE A 406 -5.60 23.16 3.90
N ARG A 407 -4.40 22.76 4.30
CA ARG A 407 -3.59 23.44 5.32
C ARG A 407 -2.46 24.29 4.75
N LYS A 408 -1.96 23.94 3.55
CA LYS A 408 -1.01 24.76 2.81
C LYS A 408 -1.08 24.48 1.32
N VAL A 409 -0.97 25.51 0.49
CA VAL A 409 -0.77 25.36 -0.96
C VAL A 409 0.73 25.46 -1.24
N LEU A 410 1.27 24.51 -2.01
CA LEU A 410 2.68 24.46 -2.43
C LEU A 410 2.82 24.81 -3.91
N ALA A 411 4.05 24.86 -4.42
CA ALA A 411 4.28 24.97 -5.86
C ALA A 411 3.95 23.64 -6.58
N ASP A 412 3.97 23.68 -7.91
CA ASP A 412 3.77 22.54 -8.81
C ASP A 412 2.50 21.73 -8.48
N GLY A 413 1.42 22.42 -8.07
CA GLY A 413 0.13 21.80 -7.76
C GLY A 413 0.06 20.94 -6.49
N PHE A 414 1.10 20.91 -5.65
CA PHE A 414 1.09 20.15 -4.39
C PHE A 414 0.32 20.85 -3.27
N LEU A 415 -0.29 20.07 -2.38
CA LEU A 415 -1.18 20.53 -1.31
C LEU A 415 -0.85 19.78 -0.01
N MET A 416 -0.67 20.52 1.09
CA MET A 416 -0.67 19.93 2.43
C MET A 416 -2.10 19.88 2.95
N ILE A 417 -2.55 18.71 3.39
CA ILE A 417 -3.90 18.44 3.85
C ILE A 417 -3.84 17.83 5.26
N GLY A 418 -4.81 18.15 6.11
CA GLY A 418 -5.00 17.52 7.43
C GLY A 418 -6.37 16.82 7.53
N ILE A 419 -6.45 15.74 8.31
CA ILE A 419 -7.73 15.08 8.65
C ILE A 419 -8.34 15.73 9.90
N ASP A 420 -9.53 16.30 9.74
CA ASP A 420 -10.16 17.13 10.77
C ASP A 420 -10.36 16.37 12.10
N GLY A 421 -9.89 16.97 13.20
CA GLY A 421 -9.96 16.40 14.56
C GLY A 421 -8.83 15.42 14.92
N SER A 422 -7.96 15.07 13.97
CA SER A 422 -6.81 14.17 14.18
C SER A 422 -5.45 14.87 13.97
N GLU A 423 -5.41 16.20 13.96
CA GLU A 423 -4.21 16.99 13.65
C GLU A 423 -3.46 17.44 14.90
N ALA A 424 -2.15 17.22 14.96
CA ALA A 424 -1.26 17.90 15.89
C ALA A 424 -1.19 19.42 15.65
N ALA A 425 -0.99 20.17 16.73
CA ALA A 425 -1.00 21.64 16.73
C ALA A 425 0.18 22.28 15.96
N ASP A 426 1.27 21.55 15.73
CA ASP A 426 2.43 21.95 14.90
C ASP A 426 2.28 21.56 13.41
N GLY A 427 1.19 20.86 13.08
CA GLY A 427 0.93 20.29 11.78
C GLY A 427 1.85 19.11 11.43
N SER A 428 2.36 18.33 12.41
CA SER A 428 3.19 17.15 12.14
C SER A 428 2.50 16.09 11.28
N ASP A 429 1.18 16.07 11.35
CA ASP A 429 0.31 15.03 10.79
C ASP A 429 -0.31 15.45 9.45
N TRP A 430 -0.01 16.66 8.96
CA TRP A 430 -0.37 17.07 7.61
C TRP A 430 0.35 16.20 6.60
N PHE A 431 -0.34 15.79 5.54
CA PHE A 431 0.21 14.95 4.47
C PHE A 431 0.12 15.67 3.14
N CYS A 432 1.02 15.31 2.21
CA CYS A 432 1.09 15.93 0.90
C CYS A 432 0.35 15.09 -0.15
N TYR A 433 -0.58 15.73 -0.88
CA TYR A 433 -1.13 15.20 -2.12
C TYR A 433 -0.97 16.22 -3.24
N HIS A 434 -0.78 15.75 -4.47
CA HIS A 434 -0.91 16.60 -5.65
C HIS A 434 -2.40 16.88 -5.96
N ALA A 435 -2.72 18.03 -6.56
CA ALA A 435 -4.07 18.41 -6.96
C ALA A 435 -4.78 17.39 -7.89
N THR A 436 -4.01 16.61 -8.66
CA THR A 436 -4.54 15.53 -9.52
C THR A 436 -4.54 14.15 -8.84
N SER A 437 -4.28 14.07 -7.53
CA SER A 437 -4.27 12.82 -6.79
C SER A 437 -5.66 12.17 -6.81
N PRO A 438 -5.78 10.86 -7.11
CA PRO A 438 -7.05 10.15 -7.02
C PRO A 438 -7.50 9.86 -5.58
N SER A 439 -6.73 10.28 -4.57
CA SER A 439 -7.02 10.09 -3.14
C SER A 439 -7.70 11.30 -2.48
N ILE A 440 -8.04 12.34 -3.26
CA ILE A 440 -8.77 13.53 -2.80
C ILE A 440 -10.06 13.71 -3.62
N PHE A 441 -11.15 14.08 -2.95
CA PHE A 441 -12.49 14.13 -3.53
C PHE A 441 -13.25 15.40 -3.08
N PRO A 442 -14.18 15.91 -3.89
CA PRO A 442 -15.02 17.03 -3.49
C PRO A 442 -15.95 16.65 -2.32
N VAL A 443 -16.33 17.66 -1.54
CA VAL A 443 -17.36 17.54 -0.50
C VAL A 443 -18.63 16.90 -1.05
N GLY A 444 -19.13 15.85 -0.38
CA GLY A 444 -20.31 15.09 -0.76
C GLY A 444 -20.03 13.86 -1.62
N PHE A 445 -18.77 13.59 -2.01
CA PHE A 445 -18.41 12.43 -2.83
C PHE A 445 -18.83 11.11 -2.18
N CYS A 446 -18.57 10.92 -0.89
CA CYS A 446 -18.94 9.70 -0.17
C CYS A 446 -20.46 9.53 -0.06
N GLU A 447 -21.20 10.61 0.22
CA GLU A 447 -22.66 10.59 0.34
C GLU A 447 -23.32 10.18 -0.99
N ILE A 448 -22.89 10.79 -2.10
CA ILE A 448 -23.38 10.50 -3.45
C ILE A 448 -23.09 9.04 -3.86
N ASN A 449 -21.93 8.49 -3.45
CA ASN A 449 -21.47 7.17 -3.86
C ASN A 449 -21.73 6.05 -2.82
N MET A 450 -22.53 6.33 -1.78
CA MET A 450 -22.85 5.40 -0.70
C MET A 450 -21.58 4.80 -0.04
N ILE A 451 -20.58 5.65 0.23
CA ILE A 451 -19.39 5.32 1.00
C ILE A 451 -19.56 5.87 2.41
N GLU A 452 -19.12 5.12 3.42
CA GLU A 452 -19.06 5.61 4.80
C GLU A 452 -17.97 6.68 4.92
N LEU A 453 -18.39 7.94 5.09
CA LEU A 453 -17.51 9.06 5.41
C LEU A 453 -17.19 9.03 6.90
N THR A 454 -15.91 8.99 7.25
CA THR A 454 -15.46 9.12 8.64
C THR A 454 -15.60 10.58 9.09
N PRO A 455 -16.44 10.89 10.09
CA PRO A 455 -16.63 12.25 10.57
C PRO A 455 -15.40 12.73 11.36
N PRO A 456 -15.24 14.06 11.55
CA PRO A 456 -14.13 14.61 12.31
C PRO A 456 -14.06 14.02 13.72
N ARG A 457 -12.86 13.68 14.18
CA ARG A 457 -12.69 12.99 15.46
C ARG A 457 -13.18 13.88 16.61
N GLY A 458 -14.12 13.35 17.39
CA GLY A 458 -14.76 14.08 18.49
C GLY A 458 -16.02 14.87 18.11
N TYR A 459 -16.43 14.85 16.83
CA TYR A 459 -17.70 15.43 16.40
C TYR A 459 -18.89 14.61 16.93
N THR A 460 -19.83 15.27 17.61
CA THR A 460 -20.93 14.61 18.34
C THR A 460 -22.29 14.69 17.66
N LYS A 461 -22.47 15.56 16.66
CA LYS A 461 -23.73 15.73 15.93
C LYS A 461 -23.82 14.68 14.83
N LEU A 462 -24.37 13.52 15.17
CA LEU A 462 -24.54 12.39 14.26
C LEU A 462 -26.01 12.22 13.82
N PRO A 463 -26.29 11.83 12.56
CA PRO A 463 -25.33 11.63 11.46
C PRO A 463 -24.66 12.94 11.03
N PHE A 464 -23.39 12.86 10.64
CA PHE A 464 -22.62 14.01 10.17
C PHE A 464 -23.24 14.60 8.90
N LYS A 465 -23.27 15.93 8.80
CA LYS A 465 -23.78 16.67 7.64
C LYS A 465 -22.82 17.78 7.24
N TRP A 466 -22.40 17.75 5.98
CA TRP A 466 -21.50 18.74 5.42
C TRP A 466 -22.00 20.18 5.55
N PHE A 467 -23.29 20.43 5.30
CA PHE A 467 -23.88 21.76 5.40
C PHE A 467 -23.76 22.36 6.81
N ASP A 468 -24.07 21.56 7.83
CA ASP A 468 -23.97 22.01 9.23
C ASP A 468 -22.51 22.20 9.63
N TYR A 469 -21.60 21.32 9.21
CA TYR A 469 -20.17 21.41 9.50
C TYR A 469 -19.49 22.63 8.85
N LEU A 470 -19.80 22.92 7.58
CA LEU A 470 -19.30 24.11 6.88
C LEU A 470 -19.77 25.40 7.57
N ARG A 471 -21.05 25.45 7.98
CA ARG A 471 -21.63 26.58 8.73
C ARG A 471 -20.99 26.75 10.11
N GLU A 472 -20.77 25.66 10.84
CA GLU A 472 -20.15 25.66 12.17
C GLU A 472 -18.67 26.07 12.15
N THR A 473 -17.94 25.69 11.11
CA THR A 473 -16.51 26.02 10.95
C THR A 473 -16.25 27.32 10.19
N GLY A 474 -17.30 27.99 9.69
CA GLY A 474 -17.17 29.20 8.87
C GLY A 474 -16.36 29.00 7.59
N SER A 475 -16.38 27.78 7.04
CA SER A 475 -15.49 27.36 5.95
C SER A 475 -16.26 27.04 4.66
N ILE A 476 -15.54 26.90 3.55
CA ILE A 476 -16.10 26.59 2.23
C ILE A 476 -15.58 25.25 1.72
N ALA A 477 -16.41 24.54 0.96
CA ALA A 477 -15.97 23.38 0.18
C ALA A 477 -15.03 23.82 -0.96
N ALA A 478 -14.01 23.01 -1.24
CA ALA A 478 -13.20 23.16 -2.44
C ALA A 478 -14.09 22.97 -3.71
N PRO A 479 -14.04 23.88 -4.70
CA PRO A 479 -14.88 23.77 -5.90
C PRO A 479 -14.67 22.45 -6.67
N VAL A 480 -15.77 21.76 -7.01
CA VAL A 480 -15.77 20.47 -7.73
C VAL A 480 -14.97 20.49 -9.04
N LYS A 481 -14.84 21.66 -9.68
CA LYS A 481 -14.06 21.86 -10.92
C LYS A 481 -12.54 21.71 -10.76
N LEU A 482 -12.02 21.76 -9.52
CA LEU A 482 -10.58 21.59 -9.25
C LEU A 482 -10.15 20.12 -9.13
N PHE A 483 -11.10 19.20 -8.97
CA PHE A 483 -10.83 17.77 -8.83
C PHE A 483 -10.78 17.08 -10.20
N ASN A 484 -9.92 16.06 -10.34
CA ASN A 484 -9.83 15.29 -11.57
C ASN A 484 -11.15 14.52 -11.83
N LYS A 485 -11.69 14.65 -13.04
CA LYS A 485 -12.93 14.00 -13.48
C LYS A 485 -12.71 12.82 -14.42
N ASP A 486 -11.47 12.53 -14.79
CA ASP A 486 -11.16 11.47 -15.73
C ASP A 486 -11.30 10.07 -15.10
N VAL A 487 -12.09 9.23 -15.77
CA VAL A 487 -12.42 7.85 -15.36
C VAL A 487 -12.03 6.92 -16.52
N PRO A 488 -10.83 6.33 -16.51
CA PRO A 488 -10.38 5.47 -17.59
C PRO A 488 -11.21 4.18 -17.65
N ASN A 489 -11.31 3.56 -18.83
CA ASN A 489 -11.84 2.21 -18.97
C ASN A 489 -10.81 1.18 -18.47
N HIS A 490 -10.67 1.09 -17.14
CA HIS A 490 -9.67 0.31 -16.43
C HIS A 490 -9.90 -1.21 -16.45
N GLY A 491 -11.07 -1.69 -16.90
CA GLY A 491 -11.36 -3.12 -17.09
C GLY A 491 -11.64 -3.96 -15.83
N PHE A 492 -11.25 -3.48 -14.63
CA PHE A 492 -11.60 -4.12 -13.36
C PHE A 492 -13.10 -4.38 -13.19
N ARG A 493 -13.44 -5.47 -12.50
CA ARG A 493 -14.81 -5.84 -12.10
C ARG A 493 -14.82 -6.36 -10.67
N VAL A 494 -15.94 -6.17 -9.96
CA VAL A 494 -16.16 -6.75 -8.63
C VAL A 494 -16.03 -8.28 -8.70
N GLY A 495 -15.37 -8.85 -7.70
CA GLY A 495 -15.04 -10.28 -7.61
C GLY A 495 -13.75 -10.69 -8.32
N MET A 496 -13.07 -9.80 -9.05
CA MET A 496 -11.77 -10.10 -9.65
C MET A 496 -10.69 -10.29 -8.59
N LYS A 497 -9.90 -11.36 -8.74
CA LYS A 497 -8.70 -11.65 -7.94
C LYS A 497 -7.46 -10.93 -8.48
N LEU A 498 -6.61 -10.48 -7.58
CA LEU A 498 -5.34 -9.82 -7.86
C LEU A 498 -4.35 -9.99 -6.69
N GLU A 499 -3.13 -9.50 -6.86
CA GLU A 499 -2.12 -9.43 -5.81
C GLU A 499 -2.01 -7.96 -5.35
N ALA A 500 -2.31 -7.66 -4.09
CA ALA A 500 -2.33 -6.29 -3.57
C ALA A 500 -1.27 -6.09 -2.48
N VAL A 501 -0.60 -4.95 -2.48
CA VAL A 501 0.23 -4.51 -1.34
C VAL A 501 -0.69 -4.20 -0.16
N ASP A 502 -0.32 -4.64 1.05
CA ASP A 502 -0.90 -4.07 2.25
C ASP A 502 -0.26 -2.71 2.51
N LEU A 503 -0.99 -1.62 2.25
CA LEU A 503 -0.43 -0.27 2.39
C LEU A 503 -0.16 0.14 3.85
N MET A 504 -0.64 -0.64 4.83
CA MET A 504 -0.29 -0.51 6.26
C MET A 504 1.00 -1.27 6.63
N GLU A 505 1.37 -2.32 5.89
CA GLU A 505 2.69 -2.97 5.97
C GLU A 505 3.26 -3.23 4.55
N PRO A 506 3.76 -2.20 3.81
CA PRO A 506 4.03 -2.27 2.36
C PRO A 506 5.10 -3.28 1.86
N ARG A 507 5.67 -4.04 2.80
CA ARG A 507 6.51 -5.23 2.58
C ARG A 507 5.67 -6.47 2.23
N LEU A 508 4.39 -6.50 2.60
CA LEU A 508 3.49 -7.60 2.33
C LEU A 508 2.76 -7.36 1.00
N ILE A 509 2.73 -8.39 0.16
CA ILE A 509 1.83 -8.48 -0.99
C ILE A 509 0.95 -9.70 -0.74
N CYS A 510 -0.35 -9.53 -0.86
CA CYS A 510 -1.37 -10.44 -0.38
C CYS A 510 -2.32 -10.84 -1.51
N VAL A 511 -2.89 -12.04 -1.39
CA VAL A 511 -4.04 -12.47 -2.21
C VAL A 511 -5.24 -11.59 -1.88
N ALA A 512 -5.82 -10.95 -2.90
CA ALA A 512 -6.84 -9.93 -2.72
C ALA A 512 -7.95 -9.98 -3.79
N THR A 513 -9.07 -9.33 -3.49
CA THR A 513 -10.28 -9.26 -4.30
C THR A 513 -10.78 -7.83 -4.43
N VAL A 514 -11.23 -7.42 -5.63
CA VAL A 514 -11.98 -6.16 -5.80
C VAL A 514 -13.41 -6.33 -5.28
N THR A 515 -13.79 -5.67 -4.18
CA THR A 515 -15.12 -5.78 -3.57
C THR A 515 -16.09 -4.68 -3.99
N ARG A 516 -15.60 -3.48 -4.30
CA ARG A 516 -16.39 -2.35 -4.83
C ARG A 516 -15.61 -1.58 -5.89
N ILE A 517 -16.33 -0.93 -6.80
CA ILE A 517 -15.78 -0.02 -7.82
C ILE A 517 -16.67 1.23 -7.83
N ILE A 518 -16.07 2.40 -7.62
CA ILE A 518 -16.70 3.72 -7.61
C ILE A 518 -15.92 4.60 -8.57
N HIS A 519 -16.36 4.66 -9.82
CA HIS A 519 -15.56 5.23 -10.91
C HIS A 519 -14.15 4.59 -10.94
N ARG A 520 -13.09 5.40 -10.86
CA ARG A 520 -11.68 4.93 -10.79
C ARG A 520 -11.27 4.38 -9.42
N LEU A 521 -12.06 4.58 -8.36
CA LEU A 521 -11.72 4.15 -7.01
C LEU A 521 -12.17 2.70 -6.76
N LEU A 522 -11.24 1.86 -6.33
CA LEU A 522 -11.46 0.44 -6.02
C LEU A 522 -11.45 0.21 -4.51
N ARG A 523 -12.34 -0.66 -4.01
CA ARG A 523 -12.22 -1.26 -2.68
C ARG A 523 -11.54 -2.63 -2.84
N ILE A 524 -10.44 -2.82 -2.12
CA ILE A 524 -9.59 -4.00 -2.19
C ILE A 524 -9.68 -4.76 -0.87
N HIS A 525 -10.20 -5.98 -0.92
CA HIS A 525 -10.30 -6.91 0.21
C HIS A 525 -9.11 -7.87 0.24
N PHE A 526 -8.60 -8.19 1.43
CA PHE A 526 -7.53 -9.18 1.62
C PHE A 526 -8.12 -10.53 2.01
N ASP A 527 -7.98 -11.54 1.15
CA ASP A 527 -8.77 -12.76 1.24
C ASP A 527 -8.58 -13.50 2.58
N GLY A 528 -9.69 -13.71 3.28
CA GLY A 528 -9.74 -14.42 4.57
C GLY A 528 -9.52 -13.52 5.80
N TRP A 529 -9.11 -12.27 5.62
CA TRP A 529 -9.09 -11.24 6.66
C TRP A 529 -10.49 -10.62 6.83
N GLU A 530 -10.66 -9.82 7.88
CA GLU A 530 -11.89 -9.09 8.17
C GLU A 530 -12.00 -7.80 7.31
N GLU A 531 -13.22 -7.36 6.98
CA GLU A 531 -13.47 -6.27 6.00
C GLU A 531 -13.02 -4.87 6.48
N GLU A 532 -12.71 -4.70 7.77
CA GLU A 532 -12.12 -3.46 8.29
C GLU A 532 -10.69 -3.23 7.77
N TYR A 533 -10.02 -4.28 7.27
CA TYR A 533 -8.73 -4.20 6.61
C TYR A 533 -8.82 -3.88 5.10
N ASP A 534 -10.01 -3.84 4.51
CA ASP A 534 -10.16 -3.49 3.10
C ASP A 534 -9.67 -2.06 2.83
N GLN A 535 -8.90 -1.84 1.76
CA GLN A 535 -8.26 -0.56 1.45
C GLN A 535 -8.92 0.11 0.24
N TRP A 536 -9.05 1.44 0.28
CA TRP A 536 -9.42 2.26 -0.88
C TRP A 536 -8.17 2.58 -1.71
N VAL A 537 -8.18 2.18 -2.98
CA VAL A 537 -7.03 2.26 -3.88
C VAL A 537 -7.47 2.70 -5.28
N ASP A 538 -6.70 3.54 -5.96
CA ASP A 538 -6.99 3.93 -7.35
C ASP A 538 -6.78 2.79 -8.34
N CYS A 539 -7.56 2.75 -9.42
CA CYS A 539 -7.43 1.71 -10.45
C CYS A 539 -6.11 1.75 -11.22
N GLU A 540 -5.38 2.87 -11.23
CA GLU A 540 -4.06 2.99 -11.85
C GLU A 540 -2.92 2.89 -10.82
N SER A 541 -3.24 2.54 -9.56
CA SER A 541 -2.28 2.43 -8.47
C SER A 541 -1.10 1.49 -8.80
N PRO A 542 0.14 1.89 -8.50
CA PRO A 542 1.33 1.08 -8.72
C PRO A 542 1.55 -0.01 -7.64
N ASP A 543 0.59 -0.18 -6.73
CA ASP A 543 0.62 -1.10 -5.59
C ASP A 543 -0.46 -2.23 -5.72
N LEU A 544 -1.07 -2.38 -6.90
CA LEU A 544 -1.92 -3.51 -7.27
C LEU A 544 -1.29 -4.26 -8.45
N TYR A 545 -1.24 -5.59 -8.42
CA TYR A 545 -0.56 -6.41 -9.42
C TYR A 545 -1.43 -7.55 -9.98
N PRO A 546 -1.18 -8.03 -11.21
CA PRO A 546 -1.86 -9.19 -11.76
C PRO A 546 -1.53 -10.47 -10.98
N VAL A 547 -2.46 -11.44 -11.01
CA VAL A 547 -2.20 -12.80 -10.50
C VAL A 547 -0.94 -13.40 -11.14
N GLY A 548 -0.03 -13.91 -10.31
CA GLY A 548 1.25 -14.48 -10.75
C GLY A 548 2.41 -13.48 -10.83
N TRP A 549 2.21 -12.20 -10.46
CA TRP A 549 3.27 -11.19 -10.45
C TRP A 549 4.38 -11.51 -9.44
N CYS A 550 4.03 -11.95 -8.23
CA CYS A 550 4.97 -12.40 -7.21
C CYS A 550 5.81 -13.58 -7.71
N GLN A 551 5.18 -14.53 -8.42
CA GLN A 551 5.88 -15.67 -9.02
C GLN A 551 6.85 -15.23 -10.14
N LEU A 552 6.44 -14.29 -11.00
CA LEU A 552 7.28 -13.76 -12.08
C LEU A 552 8.48 -12.95 -11.56
N THR A 553 8.29 -12.17 -10.50
CA THR A 553 9.30 -11.24 -9.95
C THR A 553 10.15 -11.83 -8.85
N GLY A 554 9.79 -13.02 -8.32
CA GLY A 554 10.45 -13.63 -7.17
C GLY A 554 10.07 -12.98 -5.82
N TYR A 555 9.00 -12.18 -5.77
CA TYR A 555 8.50 -11.58 -4.53
C TYR A 555 7.65 -12.58 -3.74
N GLN A 556 7.65 -12.48 -2.40
CA GLN A 556 6.87 -13.37 -1.54
C GLN A 556 5.40 -12.95 -1.43
N LEU A 557 4.51 -13.73 -2.03
CA LEU A 557 3.06 -13.61 -1.84
C LEU A 557 2.63 -14.14 -0.47
N GLN A 558 1.73 -13.42 0.22
CA GLN A 558 1.04 -13.89 1.41
C GLN A 558 -0.25 -14.63 1.02
N PRO A 559 -0.47 -15.86 1.53
CA PRO A 559 -1.67 -16.63 1.24
C PRO A 559 -2.89 -16.08 2.01
N PRO A 560 -4.12 -16.46 1.61
CA PRO A 560 -5.33 -16.14 2.36
C PRO A 560 -5.26 -16.66 3.80
N ALA A 561 -5.83 -15.92 4.74
CA ALA A 561 -5.79 -16.30 6.16
C ALA A 561 -6.61 -17.58 6.41
N SER A 562 -5.99 -18.58 7.06
CA SER A 562 -6.68 -19.84 7.38
C SER A 562 -7.58 -19.70 8.61
N GLN A 563 -8.85 -20.11 8.49
CA GLN A 563 -9.82 -20.04 9.59
C GLN A 563 -9.38 -20.82 10.85
N SER A 564 -8.62 -21.92 10.68
CA SER A 564 -8.08 -22.73 11.80
C SER A 564 -6.97 -22.03 12.60
N SER A 565 -6.28 -21.04 12.02
CA SER A 565 -5.30 -20.24 12.76
C SER A 565 -5.95 -19.32 13.81
N ARG A 566 -7.21 -18.91 13.60
CA ARG A 566 -8.00 -18.09 14.55
C ARG A 566 -8.37 -18.88 15.81
N GLU A 567 -8.68 -20.18 15.70
CA GLU A 567 -8.95 -21.00 16.89
C GLU A 567 -7.72 -21.14 17.80
N SER A 568 -6.52 -21.33 17.24
CA SER A 568 -5.29 -21.44 18.04
C SER A 568 -4.97 -20.16 18.83
N GLN A 569 -5.34 -18.98 18.32
CA GLN A 569 -5.18 -17.71 19.04
C GLN A 569 -6.27 -17.51 20.10
N SER A 570 -7.53 -17.84 19.80
CA SER A 570 -8.64 -17.71 20.76
C SER A 570 -8.65 -18.78 21.87
N ALA A 571 -8.20 -20.00 21.60
CA ALA A 571 -8.16 -21.11 22.56
C ALA A 571 -7.19 -20.85 23.73
N SER A 572 -6.12 -20.08 23.50
CA SER A 572 -5.19 -19.64 24.55
C SER A 572 -5.87 -18.78 25.64
N SER A 573 -7.07 -18.25 25.38
CA SER A 573 -7.83 -17.40 26.30
C SER A 573 -9.06 -18.08 26.93
N LYS A 574 -9.40 -19.32 26.55
CA LYS A 574 -10.62 -20.01 27.03
C LYS A 574 -10.40 -21.24 27.92
N GLN A 575 -9.16 -21.68 28.20
CA GLN A 575 -8.89 -22.73 29.20
C GLN A 575 -8.63 -22.18 30.62
N LYS A 576 -9.66 -21.60 31.26
CA LYS A 576 -9.79 -21.61 32.74
C LYS A 576 -11.19 -21.24 33.25
N LYS A 577 -12.23 -21.99 32.83
CA LYS A 577 -13.54 -22.04 33.52
C LYS A 577 -14.27 -23.36 33.22
N LYS A 578 -14.00 -24.39 34.03
CA LYS A 578 -14.95 -25.49 34.28
C LYS A 578 -14.95 -25.79 35.78
N ALA A 579 -16.11 -26.16 36.29
CA ALA A 579 -16.43 -26.09 37.71
C ALA A 579 -15.75 -27.18 38.56
N LYS A 580 -15.53 -26.86 39.84
CA LYS A 580 -15.68 -27.84 40.92
C LYS A 580 -16.84 -27.39 41.80
N SER A 581 -17.93 -28.13 41.76
CA SER A 581 -18.97 -28.09 42.78
C SER A 581 -18.47 -28.80 44.04
N GLN A 582 -18.63 -28.18 45.20
CA GLN A 582 -18.79 -28.92 46.45
C GLN A 582 -19.71 -28.15 47.39
N GLN A 583 -20.64 -28.88 48.00
CA GLN A 583 -21.78 -28.35 48.76
C GLN A 583 -21.41 -27.99 50.20
N TYR A 584 -22.15 -26.99 50.72
CA TYR A 584 -22.59 -26.85 52.12
C TYR A 584 -21.60 -27.03 53.28
N LYS A 585 -21.37 -25.94 54.01
CA LYS A 585 -21.99 -25.71 55.34
C LYS A 585 -21.71 -24.27 55.78
N GLY A 586 -22.73 -23.54 56.22
CA GLY A 586 -22.59 -22.16 56.69
C GLY A 586 -22.43 -22.06 58.20
N HIS A 587 -21.90 -20.94 58.70
CA HIS A 587 -22.27 -20.42 60.01
C HIS A 587 -22.06 -18.90 60.13
N LYS A 588 -22.98 -18.22 60.82
CA LYS A 588 -22.97 -16.78 61.09
C LYS A 588 -21.88 -16.39 62.11
N LYS A 589 -21.28 -15.19 61.99
CA LYS A 589 -21.09 -14.25 63.13
C LYS A 589 -20.79 -12.81 62.70
N LYS A 590 -21.00 -11.87 63.64
CA LYS A 590 -21.17 -10.41 63.49
C LYS A 590 -19.92 -9.61 63.89
N ARG A 591 -19.79 -8.39 63.33
CA ARG A 591 -19.09 -7.18 63.88
C ARG A 591 -17.54 -7.33 64.01
N LYS A 592 -16.72 -6.28 64.16
CA LYS A 592 -16.90 -4.86 64.58
C LYS A 592 -15.72 -4.00 64.04
N MET A 593 -15.84 -2.67 63.97
CA MET A 593 -14.69 -1.77 63.79
C MET A 593 -13.89 -1.56 65.09
N PRO A 594 -12.67 -1.01 65.01
CA PRO A 594 -12.29 0.08 65.92
C PRO A 594 -11.56 1.27 65.26
N VAL A 595 -11.40 2.34 66.04
CA VAL A 595 -10.88 3.68 65.69
C VAL A 595 -9.64 4.02 66.54
N GLY A 596 -8.70 4.82 66.01
CA GLY A 596 -7.63 5.52 66.75
C GLY A 596 -6.70 6.27 65.78
N LYS A 597 -6.70 7.61 65.68
CA LYS A 597 -6.14 8.69 66.54
C LYS A 597 -4.62 8.96 66.34
N LYS A 598 -4.28 10.27 66.18
CA LYS A 598 -2.95 10.87 65.90
C LYS A 598 -2.06 10.97 67.18
N PRO A 599 -0.76 11.37 67.13
CA PRO A 599 -0.27 12.77 66.91
C PRO A 599 0.89 12.89 65.86
N VAL A 600 1.08 13.97 65.08
CA VAL A 600 1.64 15.33 65.35
C VAL A 600 3.14 15.39 65.73
N SER A 601 3.95 16.07 64.89
CA SER A 601 5.17 16.82 65.27
C SER A 601 5.48 17.90 64.20
N LEU A 602 6.16 18.99 64.59
CA LEU A 602 6.40 20.23 63.83
C LEU A 602 7.83 20.76 64.08
N SER A 603 8.57 21.11 63.01
CA SER A 603 9.76 22.00 62.98
C SER A 603 10.37 21.99 61.55
N SER A 604 11.13 22.98 61.05
CA SER A 604 11.26 24.43 61.31
C SER A 604 12.04 25.08 60.14
N LEU A 605 11.92 26.40 59.95
CA LEU A 605 12.63 27.29 58.99
C LEU A 605 14.16 27.44 59.32
N PRO A 606 15.04 28.21 58.61
CA PRO A 606 14.83 29.24 57.56
C PRO A 606 15.84 29.27 56.36
N MET A 607 15.86 30.43 55.67
CA MET A 607 16.48 30.85 54.38
C MET A 607 18.01 31.10 54.35
N THR A 608 18.49 31.50 53.13
CA THR A 608 19.80 32.10 52.67
C THR A 608 20.69 31.16 51.84
N GLY A 609 21.44 31.58 50.80
CA GLY A 609 21.51 32.85 50.04
C GLY A 609 22.72 32.88 49.06
N GLY A 610 22.58 33.48 47.86
CA GLY A 610 23.66 33.63 46.85
C GLY A 610 23.92 32.38 45.95
N VAL A 611 24.55 32.44 44.77
CA VAL A 611 25.21 33.53 43.99
C VAL A 611 24.99 33.29 42.48
N ARG A 612 25.03 34.35 41.66
CA ARG A 612 24.90 34.33 40.19
C ARG A 612 26.04 33.55 39.48
N ARG A 613 25.74 32.95 38.33
CA ARG A 613 26.61 32.98 37.12
C ARG A 613 25.76 32.91 35.85
N SER A 614 25.94 33.88 34.97
CA SER A 614 25.26 33.99 33.68
C SER A 614 25.96 33.17 32.61
N PHE A 615 25.20 32.63 31.64
CA PHE A 615 25.53 32.68 30.21
C PHE A 615 24.24 32.56 29.39
N SER A 616 23.91 33.62 28.66
CA SER A 616 23.13 33.58 27.41
C SER A 616 23.91 32.75 26.37
N GLY A 617 23.32 32.10 25.37
CA GLY A 617 21.97 32.22 24.79
C GLY A 617 22.13 32.47 23.29
N ASP A 618 21.30 31.85 22.45
CA ASP A 618 21.19 32.19 21.02
C ASP A 618 19.79 31.80 20.52
N GLU A 619 19.14 32.71 19.79
CA GLU A 619 17.75 32.62 19.38
C GLU A 619 17.56 32.12 17.93
N GLU A 620 16.37 31.57 17.71
CA GLU A 620 15.83 31.15 16.43
C GLU A 620 15.34 32.36 15.62
N LEU A 621 15.91 32.62 14.43
CA LEU A 621 15.54 33.76 13.59
C LEU A 621 14.71 33.37 12.35
N THR A 622 13.55 34.02 12.24
CA THR A 622 12.61 33.95 11.11
C THR A 622 12.97 35.03 10.07
N PRO A 623 12.88 34.77 8.74
CA PRO A 623 13.09 35.81 7.72
C PRO A 623 11.85 36.73 7.55
N PRO A 624 12.04 38.03 7.21
CA PRO A 624 10.95 39.01 7.10
C PRO A 624 10.23 39.02 5.72
N PRO A 625 9.03 39.62 5.63
CA PRO A 625 8.25 39.72 4.38
C PRO A 625 8.69 40.90 3.49
N TYR A 626 8.51 40.76 2.18
CA TYR A 626 8.83 41.80 1.18
C TYR A 626 7.72 42.86 1.03
N ARG A 627 8.14 44.11 0.82
CA ARG A 627 7.32 45.21 0.24
C ARG A 627 7.85 45.57 -1.15
N ALA A 628 6.95 45.96 -2.06
CA ALA A 628 7.27 46.47 -3.39
C ALA A 628 7.29 48.01 -3.44
N LEU A 629 7.87 48.58 -4.51
CA LEU A 629 7.71 49.93 -5.13
C LEU A 629 9.04 50.35 -5.83
N PRO A 630 9.07 51.29 -6.80
CA PRO A 630 8.17 51.55 -7.95
C PRO A 630 8.95 51.62 -9.31
N ALA A 631 8.28 51.97 -10.42
CA ALA A 631 8.85 51.95 -11.78
C ALA A 631 9.21 53.33 -12.38
N GLN A 632 10.29 53.38 -13.19
CA GLN A 632 10.71 54.38 -14.21
C GLN A 632 12.17 54.05 -14.66
N THR A 633 12.66 54.21 -15.89
CA THR A 633 12.06 54.42 -17.24
C THR A 633 13.08 53.95 -18.33
N ALA A 634 12.72 53.93 -19.62
CA ALA A 634 13.59 53.47 -20.72
C ALA A 634 14.49 54.58 -21.33
N PRO A 635 15.54 54.18 -22.08
CA PRO A 635 15.70 54.69 -23.45
C PRO A 635 16.01 53.59 -24.51
N GLU A 636 16.11 54.02 -25.78
CA GLU A 636 15.93 53.22 -27.01
C GLU A 636 17.14 52.39 -27.50
N ALA A 637 16.90 51.59 -28.55
CA ALA A 637 17.82 50.60 -29.16
C ALA A 637 18.54 51.12 -30.42
N PHE A 638 19.66 50.47 -30.81
CA PHE A 638 20.21 50.38 -32.18
C PHE A 638 21.27 49.22 -32.30
N PRO A 639 21.77 48.83 -33.50
CA PRO A 639 21.89 47.40 -33.91
C PRO A 639 23.33 46.80 -33.87
N PRO A 640 23.53 45.50 -34.17
CA PRO A 640 24.82 44.81 -33.98
C PRO A 640 25.78 44.93 -35.18
N PRO A 641 27.12 44.82 -34.96
CA PRO A 641 28.11 44.82 -36.02
C PRO A 641 28.51 43.41 -36.50
N SER A 642 28.94 43.33 -37.75
CA SER A 642 29.53 42.14 -38.40
C SER A 642 30.91 42.46 -38.96
N THR A 643 31.91 41.57 -38.82
CA THR A 643 32.91 41.21 -39.87
C THR A 643 33.95 40.17 -39.40
N SER A 644 34.25 39.21 -40.29
CA SER A 644 35.51 38.44 -40.54
C SER A 644 36.75 38.59 -39.62
N ARG A 645 37.66 37.61 -39.45
CA ARG A 645 38.30 36.75 -40.50
C ARG A 645 39.05 35.51 -39.93
N GLU A 646 39.58 34.68 -40.83
CA GLU A 646 40.13 33.31 -40.67
C GLU A 646 41.50 33.17 -39.95
N PHE A 647 41.85 31.94 -39.49
CA PHE A 647 43.14 31.28 -39.83
C PHE A 647 43.13 29.74 -39.59
N ARG A 648 44.08 29.02 -40.23
CA ARG A 648 44.17 27.54 -40.46
C ARG A 648 44.71 26.69 -39.29
N PRO A 649 44.63 25.34 -39.43
CA PRO A 649 45.81 24.47 -39.24
C PRO A 649 46.17 23.59 -40.48
N SER A 650 47.32 22.89 -40.45
CA SER A 650 48.01 22.30 -41.62
C SER A 650 48.22 20.77 -41.61
N LEU A 651 48.49 20.21 -42.80
CA LEU A 651 48.65 18.78 -43.16
C LEU A 651 49.73 17.95 -42.42
N LYS A 652 49.49 16.62 -42.37
CA LYS A 652 50.32 15.50 -42.94
C LYS A 652 49.60 14.13 -42.77
N THR A 653 49.86 13.01 -43.47
CA THR A 653 50.21 12.72 -44.90
C THR A 653 50.14 11.18 -45.12
N VAL A 654 49.24 10.67 -45.99
CA VAL A 654 49.30 9.41 -46.82
C VAL A 654 49.47 8.04 -46.08
N THR A 655 48.69 6.97 -46.32
CA THR A 655 48.79 6.05 -47.48
C THR A 655 47.55 5.14 -47.67
N THR A 656 47.31 4.74 -48.93
CA THR A 656 46.15 4.04 -49.51
C THR A 656 46.21 2.50 -49.45
N LEU A 657 45.06 1.82 -49.54
CA LEU A 657 44.86 0.61 -50.37
C LEU A 657 43.37 0.50 -50.81
N GLN A 658 43.11 -0.07 -51.99
CA GLN A 658 41.82 -0.06 -52.71
C GLN A 658 41.28 -1.49 -53.01
N LEU A 659 40.11 -1.53 -53.68
CA LEU A 659 39.49 -2.62 -54.48
C LEU A 659 38.49 -3.52 -53.71
N LYS A 660 37.32 -3.89 -54.27
CA LYS A 660 36.67 -3.55 -55.56
C LYS A 660 35.15 -3.75 -55.44
N GLU A 661 34.35 -2.97 -56.15
CA GLU A 661 32.92 -3.23 -56.40
C GLU A 661 32.65 -2.92 -57.90
N GLU A 662 31.77 -3.69 -58.55
CA GLU A 662 31.50 -3.57 -60.00
C GLU A 662 30.06 -3.11 -60.26
N LEU A 663 29.93 -2.17 -61.21
CA LEU A 663 28.69 -1.61 -61.75
C LEU A 663 28.19 -2.43 -62.96
N LEU A 664 26.90 -2.29 -63.29
CA LEU A 664 26.44 -2.13 -64.68
C LEU A 664 25.06 -1.42 -64.74
N ASP A 665 24.86 -0.69 -65.84
CA ASP A 665 23.78 0.27 -66.19
C ASP A 665 22.37 -0.38 -66.38
N GLY A 666 21.24 0.30 -66.68
CA GLY A 666 20.90 1.72 -66.89
C GLY A 666 19.54 1.91 -67.63
N GLU A 667 19.05 3.16 -67.66
CA GLU A 667 18.04 3.77 -68.59
C GLU A 667 16.51 3.39 -68.56
N ASP A 668 15.72 4.23 -67.87
CA ASP A 668 14.78 5.26 -68.39
C ASP A 668 13.48 5.03 -69.23
N TYR A 669 12.54 5.96 -68.99
CA TYR A 669 11.38 6.48 -69.77
C TYR A 669 9.95 5.84 -69.79
N ASN A 670 9.04 6.63 -69.19
CA ASN A 670 7.82 7.25 -69.78
C ASN A 670 6.38 6.90 -69.35
N PHE A 671 5.68 8.01 -69.08
CA PHE A 671 4.25 8.24 -68.80
C PHE A 671 3.26 7.70 -69.83
N LEU A 672 2.02 7.41 -69.38
CA LEU A 672 0.79 7.99 -69.93
C LEU A 672 -0.40 7.92 -68.94
N GLN A 673 -1.48 8.63 -69.26
CA GLN A 673 -2.49 9.15 -68.31
C GLN A 673 -3.92 8.86 -68.79
N GLY A 674 -4.87 8.54 -67.89
CA GLY A 674 -6.28 8.29 -68.27
C GLY A 674 -7.26 8.08 -67.10
N ALA A 675 -8.40 8.77 -67.15
CA ALA A 675 -9.45 8.92 -66.12
C ALA A 675 -10.26 7.63 -65.78
N SER A 676 -10.71 7.46 -64.52
CA SER A 676 -12.11 7.61 -64.00
C SER A 676 -13.12 6.56 -64.52
N ASP A 677 -13.92 5.86 -63.71
CA ASP A 677 -14.87 6.36 -62.70
C ASP A 677 -15.41 5.23 -61.76
N GLN A 678 -16.07 5.62 -60.65
CA GLN A 678 -17.13 4.91 -59.86
C GLN A 678 -16.87 3.43 -59.44
N GLU A 679 -16.98 3.03 -58.16
CA GLU A 679 -18.24 3.02 -57.38
C GLU A 679 -18.04 2.63 -55.89
N SER A 680 -19.13 2.72 -55.11
CA SER A 680 -19.34 2.22 -53.72
C SER A 680 -18.67 2.98 -52.55
N ASN A 681 -19.51 3.61 -51.72
CA ASN A 681 -19.09 4.18 -50.43
C ASN A 681 -20.20 4.07 -49.37
N GLY A 682 -19.83 3.53 -48.20
CA GLY A 682 -20.40 3.80 -46.87
C GLY A 682 -21.91 3.75 -46.63
N SER A 683 -22.39 2.69 -45.98
CA SER A 683 -23.69 2.68 -45.28
C SER A 683 -23.67 3.58 -44.02
N ALA A 684 -24.77 4.29 -43.77
CA ALA A 684 -24.87 5.35 -42.76
C ALA A 684 -25.22 4.84 -41.34
N ASN A 685 -24.70 5.55 -40.32
CA ASN A 685 -25.15 5.45 -38.93
C ASN A 685 -26.31 6.41 -38.65
N PHE A 686 -27.31 5.96 -37.90
CA PHE A 686 -28.43 6.79 -37.47
C PHE A 686 -28.08 7.67 -36.25
N TYR A 687 -28.39 8.96 -36.36
CA TYR A 687 -28.60 9.85 -35.22
C TYR A 687 -30.10 10.06 -35.03
N ILE A 688 -30.61 9.98 -33.80
CA ILE A 688 -31.97 10.38 -33.44
C ILE A 688 -31.91 11.70 -32.67
N LYS A 689 -32.71 12.68 -33.12
CA LYS A 689 -32.96 13.96 -32.43
C LYS A 689 -34.41 14.00 -31.96
N GLN A 690 -34.65 14.77 -30.90
CA GLN A 690 -35.98 15.02 -30.32
C GLN A 690 -36.82 16.01 -31.14
N GLU A 691 -38.11 16.02 -30.81
CA GLU A 691 -39.12 17.11 -30.82
C GLU A 691 -40.41 16.77 -31.60
N PRO A 692 -41.57 17.38 -31.23
CA PRO A 692 -41.79 18.47 -30.27
C PRO A 692 -42.36 18.06 -28.90
#